data_AF-Q256G9-F1
#
_entry.id   AF-Q256G9-F1
#
_cell.length_a   1.000
_cell.length_b   1.000
_cell.length_c   1.000
_cell.angle_alpha   90.00
_cell.angle_beta   90.00
_cell.angle_gamma   90.00
#
_symmetry.space_group_name_H-M   'P 1'
#
loop_
_entity.id
_entity.type
_entity.pdbx_description
1 polymer ?
#
loop_
_entity_poly.entity_id
_entity_poly.type
_entity_poly.pdbx_seq_one_letter_code
_entity_poly.pdbx_strand_id
1 'polypeptide(L)'
;MSRLDFFVFDSLVLKQKHNELEEIFCSENDTLFQAYQTTSLQSPLAAKNLTIARNAARYILTDTGEIDIAKVVQATEHLSKCLYPLGPHRHNETKSREHLLKMLQAIKQVPEIRERIKKLFVPSYKGIQDLIRNTLALPPDTTLTPIHVRQAALAAMFSYLRQDVGSCFASAFAIVIHQEYPELFIKDIDDLLSSGKLTRIIGTREISVPMNLSGCIGELFKPLRILDLYPDPIAKLSASPGLQRAFAAAGVVDTLDDPQVRVQQVLAHEYLLNKLQHIDDSITANEIIRSTLLHHYQITESSVRSTLFQEGFYSKEQVFFSIEHSHKLSQMQRIYSFLSAYEQAKFAFIRDTQNLLLKSWEYTLASLADANDASTLNRLRIALGWNPNDPNSLAFIIQTFVEEYIDKSRNLIEQCEQTYQEARAQLEYIESRMRNPLNDQDNKILVMDHIRFRQELNKALQDWDAAQEKAKKLFSLPNFLLSFYTKIIPQYFRSSYDAFIQEFSHLYADSPAGFRILFTHGRSHPNTWSSIYSINEFIGFLSEFFSSTEGDLLEKHGVLGLEKEVSALIHRIISFIHKNSFQEAAITRILQAYDLPVPPSVLNNLDKISHTPWVYVSGGTVETLLQDYFENPEELTHVEKHPENAHELAAFFSDALKDLPSAIKSYLEDGSHSLIASSPTHVFSVIAGSPLFREAWSNDWYSYTWLRDVWVKNHQDFLEDTVLDQQGIFTFIERFCAKYSLQNLAYDFHDFCSDYSLLLPELYEKASRFLKDALPKTESLLALYQRRLAHQMVQDIPYTSDQQLPEVLDKISSYLGISSRITYEKFSKLIEQFIPNFSLLSSGEIRHLFKGLMMESYQRLYFEEDVFLRLATAMRHHRLAYPAPLLFGDSNWAYSYFGFILHPGSKEIDLWQFNYAGLQGYPLENMEKLLSVSQPWTLYANPIDYGMPPPPGYRSRMPKGFF
;
A
#
# COMPACT_ATOMS: atom_id res chain seq x y z
N MET A 1 -25.01 30.46 0.89
CA MET A 1 -25.32 30.99 2.24
C MET A 1 -24.05 31.28 2.99
N SER A 2 -24.03 32.31 3.85
CA SER A 2 -22.91 32.56 4.76
C SER A 2 -22.88 31.44 5.82
N ARG A 3 -21.71 30.83 6.05
CA ARG A 3 -21.59 29.65 6.92
C ARG A 3 -21.36 30.06 8.37
N LEU A 4 -22.41 30.00 9.20
CA LEU A 4 -22.34 30.32 10.64
C LEU A 4 -21.26 29.51 11.37
N ASP A 5 -21.11 28.23 11.04
CA ASP A 5 -20.11 27.36 11.68
C ASP A 5 -18.69 27.84 11.45
N PHE A 6 -18.36 28.38 10.26
CA PHE A 6 -17.06 29.00 10.00
C PHE A 6 -16.87 30.29 10.79
N PHE A 7 -17.86 31.20 10.78
CA PHE A 7 -17.78 32.46 11.51
C PHE A 7 -17.54 32.26 13.02
N VAL A 8 -18.32 31.36 13.64
CA VAL A 8 -18.17 31.04 15.06
C VAL A 8 -16.84 30.35 15.32
N PHE A 9 -16.42 29.42 14.44
CA PHE A 9 -15.14 28.74 14.55
C PHE A 9 -13.97 29.73 14.56
N ASP A 10 -13.90 30.64 13.58
CA ASP A 10 -12.83 31.64 13.47
C ASP A 10 -12.77 32.55 14.71
N SER A 11 -13.94 32.99 15.19
CA SER A 11 -14.06 33.80 16.41
C SER A 11 -13.53 33.07 17.65
N LEU A 12 -13.76 31.77 17.76
CA LEU A 12 -13.30 30.96 18.90
C LEU A 12 -11.82 30.61 18.80
N VAL A 13 -11.30 30.32 17.60
CA VAL A 13 -9.87 30.08 17.37
C VAL A 13 -9.05 31.30 17.81
N LEU A 14 -9.49 32.52 17.47
CA LEU A 14 -8.84 33.76 17.89
C LEU A 14 -8.85 34.00 19.41
N LYS A 15 -9.73 33.32 20.15
CA LYS A 15 -9.89 33.45 21.61
C LYS A 15 -9.26 32.30 22.39
N GLN A 16 -8.66 31.31 21.73
CA GLN A 16 -8.06 30.16 22.40
C GLN A 16 -6.92 30.60 23.34
N LYS A 17 -6.86 29.97 24.52
CA LYS A 17 -5.76 30.15 25.45
C LYS A 17 -4.69 29.10 25.18
N HIS A 18 -3.46 29.53 24.97
CA HIS A 18 -2.35 28.62 24.70
C HIS A 18 -1.66 28.22 26.00
N ASN A 19 -2.06 27.09 26.58
CA ASN A 19 -1.16 26.29 27.39
C ASN A 19 -0.55 25.18 26.50
N GLU A 20 0.49 24.51 26.98
CA GLU A 20 1.23 23.53 26.17
C GLU A 20 0.34 22.40 25.63
N LEU A 21 -0.59 21.85 26.43
CA LEU A 21 -1.49 20.77 25.97
C LEU A 21 -2.57 21.24 24.99
N GLU A 22 -3.09 22.46 25.18
CA GLU A 22 -4.00 23.11 24.23
C GLU A 22 -3.31 23.36 22.89
N GLU A 23 -2.04 23.77 22.90
CA GLU A 23 -1.23 23.93 21.68
C GLU A 23 -1.02 22.60 20.96
N ILE A 24 -0.87 21.50 21.69
CA ILE A 24 -0.69 20.17 21.09
C ILE A 24 -2.00 19.62 20.52
N PHE A 25 -3.10 19.66 21.29
CA PHE A 25 -4.32 18.91 20.98
C PHE A 25 -5.44 19.75 20.37
N CYS A 26 -5.39 21.07 20.53
CA CYS A 26 -6.49 21.97 20.21
C CYS A 26 -6.11 23.14 19.30
N SER A 27 -4.83 23.34 18.98
CA SER A 27 -4.39 24.38 18.05
C SER A 27 -4.99 24.19 16.66
N GLU A 28 -5.43 25.28 16.06
CA GLU A 28 -5.99 25.30 14.71
C GLU A 28 -5.18 26.23 13.81
N ASN A 29 -4.72 25.70 12.67
CA ASN A 29 -4.19 26.50 11.57
C ASN A 29 -5.15 26.36 10.37
N ASP A 30 -6.22 27.17 10.39
CA ASP A 30 -7.28 27.02 9.41
C ASP A 30 -6.83 27.39 7.99
N THR A 31 -5.95 28.39 7.85
CA THR A 31 -5.36 28.76 6.55
C THR A 31 -4.64 27.57 5.91
N LEU A 32 -3.79 26.86 6.67
CA LEU A 32 -3.08 25.70 6.16
C LEU A 32 -4.04 24.52 5.89
N PHE A 33 -5.04 24.30 6.75
CA PHE A 33 -6.04 23.25 6.55
C PHE A 33 -6.83 23.48 5.26
N GLN A 34 -7.30 24.72 5.03
CA GLN A 34 -8.00 25.10 3.81
C GLN A 34 -7.13 24.92 2.57
N ALA A 35 -5.84 25.30 2.63
CA ALA A 35 -4.91 25.13 1.50
C ALA A 35 -4.77 23.66 1.06
N TYR A 36 -4.64 22.73 2.01
CA TYR A 36 -4.65 21.29 1.71
C TYR A 36 -6.01 20.83 1.14
N GLN A 37 -7.11 21.29 1.74
CA GLN A 37 -8.47 20.92 1.32
C GLN A 37 -8.77 21.40 -0.11
N THR A 38 -8.33 22.59 -0.49
CA THR A 38 -8.62 23.17 -1.81
C THR A 38 -8.07 22.30 -2.93
N THR A 39 -6.85 21.78 -2.82
CA THR A 39 -6.22 21.03 -3.91
C THR A 39 -6.58 19.55 -3.92
N SER A 40 -7.00 18.97 -2.79
CA SER A 40 -7.26 17.53 -2.60
C SER A 40 -6.07 16.60 -2.90
N LEU A 41 -4.90 17.13 -3.28
CA LEU A 41 -3.66 16.38 -3.49
C LEU A 41 -3.17 15.74 -2.20
N GLN A 42 -3.39 16.42 -1.07
CA GLN A 42 -2.98 15.98 0.25
C GLN A 42 -4.14 16.09 1.24
N SER A 43 -4.15 15.21 2.24
CA SER A 43 -5.17 15.19 3.27
C SER A 43 -4.86 16.18 4.39
N PRO A 44 -5.71 17.21 4.62
CA PRO A 44 -5.53 18.12 5.75
C PRO A 44 -5.62 17.38 7.11
N LEU A 45 -6.42 16.32 7.18
CA LEU A 45 -6.59 15.51 8.37
C LEU A 45 -5.34 14.69 8.69
N ALA A 46 -4.67 14.15 7.66
CA ALA A 46 -3.41 13.43 7.82
C ALA A 46 -2.30 14.39 8.30
N ALA A 47 -2.22 15.59 7.72
CA ALA A 47 -1.28 16.63 8.13
C ALA A 47 -1.42 16.99 9.62
N LYS A 48 -2.67 17.19 10.06
CA LYS A 48 -2.96 17.51 11.45
C LYS A 48 -2.69 16.33 12.38
N ASN A 49 -3.10 15.11 12.00
CA ASN A 49 -2.83 13.91 12.80
C ASN A 49 -1.33 13.71 13.05
N LEU A 50 -0.49 13.80 12.01
CA LEU A 50 0.95 13.63 12.15
C LEU A 50 1.59 14.73 13.02
N THR A 51 1.11 15.98 12.87
CA THR A 51 1.57 17.10 13.70
C THR A 51 1.25 16.87 15.17
N ILE A 52 0.01 16.47 15.50
CA ILE A 52 -0.40 16.13 16.86
C ILE A 52 0.44 14.95 17.39
N ALA A 53 0.65 13.91 16.60
CA ALA A 53 1.43 12.73 16.99
C ALA A 53 2.89 13.10 17.33
N ARG A 54 3.57 13.89 16.49
CA ARG A 54 4.95 14.36 16.75
C ARG A 54 5.05 15.21 18.01
N ASN A 55 4.08 16.10 18.21
CA ASN A 55 4.04 17.00 19.35
C ASN A 55 3.72 16.26 20.66
N ALA A 56 2.76 15.33 20.64
CA ALA A 56 2.44 14.47 21.78
C ALA A 56 3.62 13.57 22.17
N ALA A 57 4.30 12.98 21.17
CA ALA A 57 5.51 12.18 21.39
C ALA A 57 6.63 13.00 22.05
N ARG A 58 6.84 14.23 21.60
CA ARG A 58 7.82 15.15 22.21
C ARG A 58 7.44 15.51 23.65
N TYR A 59 6.16 15.78 23.90
CA TYR A 59 5.68 16.23 25.20
C TYR A 59 5.91 15.21 26.30
N ILE A 60 5.57 13.94 26.06
CA ILE A 60 5.64 12.88 27.09
C ILE A 60 7.05 12.38 27.37
N LEU A 61 8.06 12.83 26.63
CA LEU A 61 9.45 12.50 26.88
C LEU A 61 10.10 13.53 27.83
N THR A 62 10.97 13.05 28.71
CA THR A 62 11.88 13.90 29.50
C THR A 62 13.06 14.37 28.64
N ASP A 63 13.84 15.31 29.16
CA ASP A 63 15.11 15.73 28.52
C ASP A 63 16.14 14.60 28.39
N THR A 64 15.97 13.51 29.16
CA THR A 64 16.78 12.28 29.06
C THR A 64 16.18 11.24 28.11
N GLY A 65 15.02 11.54 27.51
CA GLY A 65 14.27 10.68 26.61
C GLY A 65 13.54 9.53 27.29
N GLU A 66 13.34 9.57 28.60
CA GLU A 66 12.48 8.60 29.29
C GLU A 66 11.01 9.03 29.20
N ILE A 67 10.07 8.09 29.26
CA ILE A 67 8.64 8.43 29.27
C ILE A 67 8.25 8.97 30.65
N ASP A 68 7.78 10.21 30.69
CA ASP A 68 7.22 10.85 31.87
C ASP A 68 5.75 10.44 32.06
N ILE A 69 5.50 9.56 33.03
CA ILE A 69 4.16 9.04 33.33
C ILE A 69 3.21 10.13 33.82
N ALA A 70 3.71 11.15 34.52
CA ALA A 70 2.86 12.25 34.96
C ALA A 70 2.34 13.03 33.74
N LYS A 71 3.20 13.28 32.75
CA LYS A 71 2.80 13.89 31.47
C LYS A 71 1.89 13.01 30.65
N VAL A 72 2.11 11.69 30.61
CA VAL A 72 1.17 10.75 29.95
C VAL A 72 -0.22 10.86 30.58
N VAL A 73 -0.32 10.91 31.91
CA VAL A 73 -1.61 11.06 32.62
C VAL A 73 -2.25 12.41 32.29
N GLN A 74 -1.50 13.51 32.35
CA GLN A 74 -2.00 14.85 32.00
C GLN A 74 -2.50 14.94 30.55
N ALA A 75 -1.72 14.41 29.60
CA ALA A 75 -2.09 14.35 28.20
C ALA A 75 -3.35 13.49 27.97
N THR A 76 -3.43 12.33 28.64
CA THR A 76 -4.61 11.45 28.58
C THR A 76 -5.86 12.18 29.08
N GLU A 77 -5.80 12.78 30.27
CA GLU A 77 -6.91 13.50 30.88
C GLU A 77 -7.35 14.71 30.07
N HIS A 78 -6.39 15.45 29.51
CA HIS A 78 -6.70 16.60 28.66
C HIS A 78 -7.33 16.15 27.34
N LEU A 79 -6.73 15.18 26.64
CA LEU A 79 -7.25 14.67 25.38
C LEU A 79 -8.66 14.09 25.53
N SER A 80 -8.97 13.39 26.63
CA SER A 80 -10.33 12.92 26.92
C SER A 80 -11.35 14.07 27.02
N LYS A 81 -10.95 15.24 27.53
CA LYS A 81 -11.83 16.43 27.64
C LYS A 81 -12.02 17.16 26.32
N CYS A 82 -11.08 17.00 25.39
CA CYS A 82 -11.12 17.63 24.07
C CYS A 82 -11.16 16.60 22.93
N LEU A 83 -11.75 15.42 23.14
CA LEU A 83 -11.60 14.28 22.23
C LEU A 83 -12.27 14.55 20.88
N TYR A 84 -13.46 15.15 20.87
CA TYR A 84 -14.31 15.29 19.69
C TYR A 84 -14.39 16.75 19.22
N PRO A 85 -13.78 17.09 18.06
CA PRO A 85 -13.86 18.43 17.50
C PRO A 85 -15.16 18.65 16.71
N LEU A 86 -15.75 19.84 16.85
CA LEU A 86 -16.99 20.23 16.16
C LEU A 86 -16.77 21.23 15.00
N GLY A 87 -15.54 21.69 14.77
CA GLY A 87 -15.21 22.64 13.71
C GLY A 87 -15.62 22.18 12.29
N PRO A 88 -15.68 23.10 11.31
CA PRO A 88 -15.89 22.75 9.91
C PRO A 88 -14.86 21.71 9.44
N HIS A 89 -15.34 20.57 8.91
CA HIS A 89 -14.51 19.42 8.49
C HIS A 89 -13.67 18.73 9.58
N ARG A 90 -13.55 19.29 10.79
CA ARG A 90 -12.74 18.75 11.90
C ARG A 90 -13.32 17.48 12.53
N HIS A 91 -14.64 17.30 12.52
CA HIS A 91 -15.31 16.10 13.03
C HIS A 91 -14.77 14.78 12.47
N ASN A 92 -14.20 14.78 11.26
CA ASN A 92 -13.58 13.59 10.69
C ASN A 92 -12.25 13.19 11.38
N GLU A 93 -11.70 14.02 12.26
CA GLU A 93 -10.52 13.70 13.09
C GLU A 93 -10.84 12.72 14.23
N THR A 94 -12.13 12.56 14.58
CA THR A 94 -12.60 11.77 15.73
C THR A 94 -11.84 10.46 15.88
N LYS A 95 -11.80 9.64 14.83
CA LYS A 95 -11.20 8.30 14.86
C LYS A 95 -9.69 8.33 15.10
N SER A 96 -9.01 9.31 14.52
CA SER A 96 -7.56 9.50 14.73
C SER A 96 -7.22 9.98 16.15
N ARG A 97 -8.12 10.74 16.79
CA ARG A 97 -7.96 11.20 18.18
C ARG A 97 -8.31 10.10 19.17
N GLU A 98 -9.32 9.28 18.87
CA GLU A 98 -9.63 8.05 19.63
C GLU A 98 -8.43 7.08 19.62
N HIS A 99 -7.79 6.88 18.46
CA HIS A 99 -6.55 6.11 18.36
C HIS A 99 -5.45 6.67 19.25
N LEU A 100 -5.17 7.98 19.15
CA LEU A 100 -4.16 8.62 19.98
C LEU A 100 -4.42 8.46 21.48
N LEU A 101 -5.68 8.63 21.91
CA LEU A 101 -6.08 8.41 23.29
C LEU A 101 -5.86 6.96 23.72
N LYS A 102 -6.24 5.98 22.89
CA LYS A 102 -6.02 4.55 23.14
C LYS A 102 -4.52 4.24 23.29
N MET A 103 -3.67 4.82 22.46
CA MET A 103 -2.22 4.62 22.52
C MET A 103 -1.59 5.24 23.78
N LEU A 104 -2.01 6.43 24.19
CA LEU A 104 -1.60 7.04 25.46
C LEU A 104 -2.01 6.18 26.66
N GLN A 105 -3.23 5.63 26.63
CA GLN A 105 -3.72 4.69 27.64
C GLN A 105 -2.91 3.39 27.66
N ALA A 106 -2.56 2.84 26.49
CA ALA A 106 -1.72 1.64 26.39
C ALA A 106 -0.33 1.86 27.01
N ILE A 107 0.33 2.99 26.74
CA ILE A 107 1.61 3.36 27.37
C ILE A 107 1.51 3.41 28.89
N LYS A 108 0.40 3.95 29.41
CA LYS A 108 0.14 4.01 30.86
C LYS A 108 -0.07 2.62 31.47
N GLN A 109 -0.85 1.77 30.80
CA GLN A 109 -1.35 0.50 31.33
C GLN A 109 -0.38 -0.67 31.14
N VAL A 110 0.41 -0.68 30.06
CA VAL A 110 1.27 -1.81 29.67
C VAL A 110 2.74 -1.46 29.92
N PRO A 111 3.38 -2.00 30.98
CA PRO A 111 4.79 -1.70 31.27
C PRO A 111 5.76 -2.14 30.17
N GLU A 112 5.46 -3.24 29.47
CA GLU A 112 6.34 -3.76 28.41
C GLU A 112 6.58 -2.74 27.29
N ILE A 113 5.56 -1.99 26.89
CA ILE A 113 5.67 -0.92 25.88
C ILE A 113 6.73 0.10 26.32
N ARG A 114 6.67 0.55 27.58
CA ARG A 114 7.61 1.55 28.12
C ARG A 114 9.03 1.02 28.19
N GLU A 115 9.20 -0.23 28.63
CA GLU A 115 10.52 -0.87 28.73
C GLU A 115 11.18 -1.08 27.36
N ARG A 116 10.40 -1.42 26.33
CA ARG A 116 10.91 -1.54 24.95
C ARG A 116 11.35 -0.19 24.40
N ILE A 117 10.50 0.84 24.50
CA ILE A 117 10.84 2.19 24.03
C ILE A 117 12.11 2.70 24.76
N LYS A 118 12.23 2.48 26.07
CA LYS A 118 13.41 2.88 26.84
C LYS A 118 14.72 2.28 26.30
N LYS A 119 14.68 1.05 25.78
CA LYS A 119 15.84 0.31 25.25
C LYS A 119 16.27 0.75 23.85
N LEU A 120 15.42 1.48 23.12
CA LEU A 120 15.76 1.96 21.78
C LEU A 120 17.00 2.86 21.80
N PHE A 121 17.92 2.58 20.88
CA PHE A 121 19.19 3.28 20.70
C PHE A 121 19.33 3.76 19.25
N VAL A 122 20.30 4.65 18.99
CA VAL A 122 20.55 5.18 17.64
C VAL A 122 21.00 4.04 16.72
N PRO A 123 20.25 3.72 15.65
CA PRO A 123 20.60 2.63 14.74
C PRO A 123 21.95 2.90 14.06
N SER A 124 22.74 1.85 13.83
CA SER A 124 24.07 1.97 13.21
C SER A 124 24.04 2.35 11.73
N TYR A 125 22.93 2.07 11.04
CA TYR A 125 22.83 2.21 9.58
C TYR A 125 22.25 3.56 9.16
N LYS A 126 22.94 4.24 8.23
CA LYS A 126 22.56 5.57 7.74
C LYS A 126 21.12 5.63 7.19
N GLY A 127 20.69 4.62 6.41
CA GLY A 127 19.34 4.60 5.85
C GLY A 127 18.23 4.63 6.91
N ILE A 128 18.40 3.90 8.02
CA ILE A 128 17.45 3.91 9.15
C ILE A 128 17.52 5.25 9.91
N GLN A 129 18.72 5.83 10.05
CA GLN A 129 18.87 7.17 10.62
C GLN A 129 18.14 8.23 9.77
N ASP A 130 18.29 8.18 8.45
CA ASP A 130 17.60 9.10 7.54
C ASP A 130 16.07 8.91 7.61
N LEU A 131 15.60 7.67 7.76
CA LEU A 131 14.19 7.37 8.03
C LEU A 131 13.68 8.05 9.31
N ILE A 132 14.47 8.01 10.41
CA ILE A 132 14.14 8.69 11.67
C ILE A 132 14.10 10.20 11.47
N ARG A 133 15.10 10.78 10.78
CA ARG A 133 15.13 12.22 10.47
C ARG A 133 13.87 12.63 9.72
N ASN A 134 13.53 11.90 8.66
CA ASN A 134 12.36 12.23 7.85
C ASN A 134 11.04 12.02 8.60
N THR A 135 10.94 10.99 9.45
CA THR A 135 9.77 10.73 10.31
C THR A 135 9.50 11.91 11.24
N LEU A 136 10.55 12.54 11.78
CA LEU A 136 10.46 13.69 12.68
C LEU A 136 10.57 15.05 11.98
N ALA A 137 10.68 15.06 10.64
CA ALA A 137 10.94 16.26 9.84
C ALA A 137 12.18 17.06 10.30
N LEU A 138 13.24 16.36 10.69
CA LEU A 138 14.51 16.95 11.10
C LEU A 138 15.38 17.32 9.88
N PRO A 139 16.21 18.38 9.97
CA PRO A 139 17.22 18.69 8.98
C PRO A 139 18.19 17.51 8.73
N PRO A 140 18.69 17.31 7.48
CA PRO A 140 19.57 16.18 7.13
C PRO A 140 20.88 16.12 7.93
N ASP A 141 21.39 17.27 8.37
CA ASP A 141 22.61 17.45 9.15
C ASP A 141 22.42 17.25 10.66
N THR A 142 21.19 17.01 11.11
CA THR A 142 20.89 16.77 12.53
C THR A 142 21.58 15.49 13.02
N THR A 143 22.35 15.63 14.11
CA THR A 143 22.93 14.48 14.82
C THR A 143 21.85 13.79 15.64
N LEU A 144 21.65 12.49 15.38
CA LEU A 144 20.63 11.72 16.07
C LEU A 144 21.07 11.33 17.48
N THR A 145 20.11 11.32 18.41
CA THR A 145 20.28 10.89 19.80
C THR A 145 19.21 9.84 20.11
N PRO A 146 19.34 9.06 21.19
CA PRO A 146 18.28 8.11 21.58
C PRO A 146 16.91 8.76 21.77
N ILE A 147 16.86 10.05 22.16
CA ILE A 147 15.62 10.82 22.28
C ILE A 147 14.88 10.87 20.94
N HIS A 148 15.59 11.16 19.84
CA HIS A 148 15.00 11.19 18.50
C HIS A 148 14.45 9.82 18.09
N VAL A 149 15.14 8.72 18.42
CA VAL A 149 14.68 7.36 18.10
C VAL A 149 13.37 7.05 18.84
N ARG A 150 13.33 7.33 20.14
CA ARG A 150 12.15 7.12 20.99
C ARG A 150 10.98 8.00 20.56
N GLN A 151 11.25 9.25 20.21
CA GLN A 151 10.25 10.17 19.68
C GLN A 151 9.69 9.68 18.34
N ALA A 152 10.52 9.14 17.44
CA ALA A 152 10.06 8.58 16.17
C ALA A 152 9.17 7.35 16.36
N ALA A 153 9.55 6.44 17.26
CA ALA A 153 8.74 5.27 17.61
C ALA A 153 7.38 5.67 18.21
N LEU A 154 7.37 6.63 19.15
CA LEU A 154 6.14 7.17 19.73
C LEU A 154 5.28 7.90 18.69
N ALA A 155 5.88 8.71 17.82
CA ALA A 155 5.16 9.38 16.74
C ALA A 155 4.52 8.38 15.78
N ALA A 156 5.20 7.27 15.46
CA ALA A 156 4.66 6.18 14.65
C ALA A 156 3.50 5.46 15.37
N MET A 157 3.61 5.23 16.68
CA MET A 157 2.52 4.67 17.49
C MET A 157 1.29 5.58 17.52
N PHE A 158 1.50 6.90 17.67
CA PHE A 158 0.46 7.92 17.80
C PHE A 158 -0.21 8.36 16.51
N SER A 159 0.48 8.22 15.38
CA SER A 159 -0.09 8.50 14.06
C SER A 159 -1.22 7.51 13.76
N TYR A 160 -2.20 7.89 12.95
CA TYR A 160 -3.31 7.01 12.61
C TYR A 160 -3.07 6.33 11.26
N LEU A 161 -2.81 5.02 11.27
CA LEU A 161 -2.49 4.28 10.05
C LEU A 161 -3.71 4.16 9.13
N ARG A 162 -3.51 4.55 7.86
CA ARG A 162 -4.47 4.37 6.77
C ARG A 162 -3.76 3.95 5.50
N GLN A 163 -4.43 3.14 4.68
CA GLN A 163 -3.94 2.74 3.38
C GLN A 163 -3.84 3.96 2.48
N ASP A 164 -2.68 4.14 1.88
CA ASP A 164 -2.37 5.24 0.99
C ASP A 164 -1.90 4.78 -0.39
N VAL A 165 -1.32 3.58 -0.54
CA VAL A 165 -0.84 3.01 -1.80
C VAL A 165 -0.78 1.49 -1.65
N GLY A 166 -1.39 0.74 -2.59
CA GLY A 166 -1.54 -0.74 -2.77
C GLY A 166 -1.20 -1.76 -1.65
N SER A 167 -1.26 -3.07 -1.95
CA SER A 167 -1.15 -4.15 -0.94
C SER A 167 -2.17 -4.03 0.21
N CYS A 168 -3.45 -3.88 -0.14
CA CYS A 168 -4.56 -3.80 0.81
C CYS A 168 -4.56 -4.93 1.87
N PHE A 169 -4.08 -6.13 1.52
CA PHE A 169 -3.93 -7.24 2.45
C PHE A 169 -2.99 -6.92 3.62
N ALA A 170 -1.85 -6.26 3.35
CA ALA A 170 -0.90 -5.87 4.39
C ALA A 170 -1.40 -4.68 5.18
N SER A 171 -2.03 -3.70 4.51
CA SER A 171 -2.60 -2.52 5.15
C SER A 171 -3.72 -2.87 6.13
N ALA A 172 -4.69 -3.70 5.74
CA ALA A 172 -5.79 -4.14 6.61
C ALA A 172 -5.25 -4.80 7.88
N PHE A 173 -4.31 -5.72 7.68
CA PHE A 173 -3.65 -6.43 8.77
C PHE A 173 -2.85 -5.48 9.68
N ALA A 174 -2.03 -4.60 9.10
CA ALA A 174 -1.24 -3.63 9.84
C ALA A 174 -2.11 -2.68 10.68
N ILE A 175 -3.27 -2.26 10.15
CA ILE A 175 -4.24 -1.44 10.88
C ILE A 175 -4.77 -2.18 12.11
N VAL A 176 -5.13 -3.46 11.98
CA VAL A 176 -5.58 -4.29 13.11
C VAL A 176 -4.48 -4.38 14.17
N ILE A 177 -3.25 -4.74 13.80
CA ILE A 177 -2.14 -4.81 14.75
C ILE A 177 -1.89 -3.47 15.45
N HIS A 178 -1.85 -2.39 14.67
CA HIS A 178 -1.52 -1.06 15.18
C HIS A 178 -2.58 -0.51 16.14
N GLN A 179 -3.86 -0.78 15.87
CA GLN A 179 -4.95 -0.28 16.68
C GLN A 179 -5.29 -1.19 17.85
N GLU A 180 -5.19 -2.52 17.70
CA GLU A 180 -5.66 -3.50 18.67
C GLU A 180 -4.54 -4.13 19.51
N TYR A 181 -3.32 -4.29 18.95
CA TYR A 181 -2.18 -4.98 19.59
C TYR A 181 -0.90 -4.11 19.63
N PRO A 182 -0.93 -2.95 20.32
CA PRO A 182 0.18 -1.99 20.34
C PRO A 182 1.51 -2.56 20.86
N GLU A 183 1.49 -3.59 21.70
CA GLU A 183 2.66 -4.31 22.18
C GLU A 183 3.37 -5.08 21.07
N LEU A 184 2.63 -5.70 20.14
CA LEU A 184 3.18 -6.37 18.97
C LEU A 184 3.77 -5.35 18.00
N PHE A 185 3.07 -4.24 17.77
CA PHE A 185 3.59 -3.12 16.97
C PHE A 185 4.93 -2.60 17.52
N ILE A 186 5.02 -2.31 18.82
CA ILE A 186 6.27 -1.78 19.42
C ILE A 186 7.38 -2.82 19.43
N LYS A 187 7.06 -4.12 19.58
CA LYS A 187 8.03 -5.19 19.40
C LYS A 187 8.62 -5.18 17.99
N ASP A 188 7.78 -5.06 16.96
CA ASP A 188 8.23 -4.99 15.57
C ASP A 188 9.09 -3.75 15.30
N ILE A 189 8.71 -2.59 15.83
CA ILE A 189 9.51 -1.36 15.71
C ILE A 189 10.88 -1.51 16.39
N ASP A 190 10.93 -2.15 17.56
CA ASP A 190 12.20 -2.48 18.24
C ASP A 190 13.07 -3.40 17.39
N ASP A 191 12.51 -4.49 16.86
CA ASP A 191 13.22 -5.43 15.98
C ASP A 191 13.75 -4.73 14.71
N LEU A 192 12.93 -3.89 14.07
CA LEU A 192 13.30 -3.16 12.86
C LEU A 192 14.38 -2.10 13.11
N LEU A 193 14.25 -1.30 14.18
CA LEU A 193 15.23 -0.24 14.48
C LEU A 193 16.55 -0.82 15.02
N SER A 194 16.49 -1.90 15.79
CA SER A 194 17.66 -2.53 16.41
C SER A 194 18.42 -3.44 15.45
N SER A 195 17.71 -4.22 14.61
CA SER A 195 18.30 -5.25 13.74
C SER A 195 18.12 -4.99 12.24
N GLY A 196 17.33 -4.00 11.84
CA GLY A 196 17.08 -3.70 10.42
C GLY A 196 16.25 -4.74 9.68
N LYS A 197 15.64 -5.69 10.40
CA LYS A 197 14.87 -6.80 9.82
C LYS A 197 13.74 -7.24 10.73
N LEU A 198 12.71 -7.81 10.14
CA LEU A 198 11.66 -8.54 10.86
C LEU A 198 11.92 -10.04 10.70
N THR A 199 11.75 -10.80 11.77
CA THR A 199 11.94 -12.26 11.77
C THR A 199 10.75 -12.96 12.42
N ARG A 200 10.33 -14.08 11.82
CA ARG A 200 9.29 -14.99 12.32
C ARG A 200 9.75 -16.43 12.18
N ILE A 201 9.36 -17.29 13.11
CA ILE A 201 9.74 -18.71 13.14
C ILE A 201 8.49 -19.58 13.03
N ILE A 202 8.31 -20.27 11.89
CA ILE A 202 7.17 -21.16 11.66
C ILE A 202 7.66 -22.61 11.70
N GLY A 203 7.35 -23.31 12.79
CA GLY A 203 7.81 -24.67 13.02
C GLY A 203 9.35 -24.75 13.07
N THR A 204 9.97 -25.16 11.96
CA THR A 204 11.45 -25.27 11.84
C THR A 204 12.08 -24.24 10.90
N ARG A 205 11.26 -23.34 10.31
CA ARG A 205 11.69 -22.37 9.31
C ARG A 205 11.79 -20.99 9.91
N GLU A 206 12.91 -20.30 9.67
CA GLU A 206 13.08 -18.88 9.97
C GLU A 206 12.81 -18.07 8.70
N ILE A 207 11.86 -17.13 8.77
CA ILE A 207 11.56 -16.17 7.72
C ILE A 207 12.09 -14.83 8.19
N SER A 208 12.87 -14.17 7.36
CA SER A 208 13.39 -12.84 7.68
C SER A 208 13.31 -11.92 6.47
N VAL A 209 12.75 -10.74 6.69
CA VAL A 209 12.60 -9.70 5.67
C VAL A 209 13.28 -8.40 6.13
N PRO A 210 13.91 -7.64 5.21
CA PRO A 210 14.48 -6.33 5.52
C PRO A 210 13.41 -5.37 6.00
N MET A 211 13.83 -4.42 6.83
CA MET A 211 13.09 -3.17 6.99
C MET A 211 12.94 -2.50 5.63
N ASN A 212 11.72 -2.17 5.27
CA ASN A 212 11.43 -1.53 4.00
C ASN A 212 11.82 -0.05 4.05
N LEU A 213 12.93 0.31 3.39
CA LEU A 213 13.41 1.69 3.33
C LEU A 213 12.91 2.44 2.08
N SER A 214 12.00 1.84 1.30
CA SER A 214 11.37 2.56 0.19
C SER A 214 10.61 3.77 0.74
N GLY A 215 10.72 4.90 0.05
CA GLY A 215 9.98 6.09 0.42
C GLY A 215 8.48 5.80 0.42
N CYS A 216 7.74 6.43 1.35
CA CYS A 216 6.28 6.44 1.27
C CYS A 216 5.85 7.20 0.01
N ILE A 217 4.88 6.68 -0.73
CA ILE A 217 4.45 7.28 -1.99
C ILE A 217 2.96 7.58 -2.06
N GLY A 218 2.21 7.29 -1.01
CA GLY A 218 0.75 7.42 -0.94
C GLY A 218 0.20 8.60 -1.73
N GLU A 219 0.23 9.77 -1.11
CA GLU A 219 -0.35 10.99 -1.68
C GLU A 219 0.30 11.44 -3.00
N LEU A 220 1.50 10.96 -3.35
CA LEU A 220 2.14 11.31 -4.62
C LEU A 220 1.36 10.73 -5.80
N PHE A 221 0.85 9.51 -5.68
CA PHE A 221 0.18 8.80 -6.78
C PHE A 221 -1.35 8.90 -6.72
N LYS A 222 -1.90 9.61 -5.72
CA LYS A 222 -3.35 9.79 -5.58
C LYS A 222 -3.92 10.47 -6.83
N PRO A 223 -4.85 9.81 -7.57
CA PRO A 223 -5.43 10.38 -8.77
C PRO A 223 -6.37 11.51 -8.38
N LEU A 224 -6.12 12.68 -8.94
CA LEU A 224 -7.00 13.85 -8.89
C LEU A 224 -7.69 13.99 -10.23
N ARG A 225 -9.02 14.04 -10.24
CA ARG A 225 -9.77 14.28 -11.48
C ARG A 225 -9.50 15.70 -11.96
N ILE A 226 -9.13 15.86 -13.22
CA ILE A 226 -8.78 17.17 -13.79
C ILE A 226 -9.99 18.10 -13.79
N LEU A 227 -11.19 17.57 -14.02
CA LEU A 227 -12.45 18.32 -13.88
C LEU A 227 -12.58 19.05 -12.53
N ASP A 228 -12.09 18.46 -11.45
CA ASP A 228 -12.19 19.04 -10.10
C ASP A 228 -11.21 20.20 -9.88
N LEU A 229 -10.30 20.47 -10.83
CA LEU A 229 -9.35 21.56 -10.77
C LEU A 229 -9.88 22.88 -11.36
N TYR A 230 -10.94 22.83 -12.17
CA TYR A 230 -11.51 24.00 -12.83
C TYR A 230 -12.23 24.95 -11.85
N PRO A 231 -12.34 26.26 -12.18
CA PRO A 231 -12.07 26.90 -13.48
C PRO A 231 -10.61 27.28 -13.75
N ASP A 232 -9.75 27.38 -12.73
CA ASP A 232 -8.33 27.72 -12.88
C ASP A 232 -7.43 26.62 -12.26
N PRO A 233 -7.13 25.58 -13.05
CA PRO A 233 -6.33 24.45 -12.55
C PRO A 233 -4.94 24.85 -12.07
N ILE A 234 -4.26 25.77 -12.75
CA ILE A 234 -2.89 26.16 -12.42
C ILE A 234 -2.86 26.95 -11.10
N ALA A 235 -3.74 27.94 -10.94
CA ALA A 235 -3.82 28.69 -9.69
C ALA A 235 -4.16 27.75 -8.51
N LYS A 236 -5.10 26.82 -8.72
CA LYS A 236 -5.49 25.85 -7.70
C LYS A 236 -4.33 24.92 -7.31
N LEU A 237 -3.61 24.35 -8.29
CA LEU A 237 -2.44 23.51 -8.02
C LEU A 237 -1.32 24.29 -7.32
N SER A 238 -1.05 25.53 -7.73
CA SER A 238 0.02 26.37 -7.13
C SER A 238 -0.19 26.70 -5.65
N ALA A 239 -1.44 26.65 -5.18
CA ALA A 239 -1.80 26.85 -3.77
C ALA A 239 -1.51 25.62 -2.89
N SER A 240 -1.08 24.49 -3.47
CA SER A 240 -0.77 23.26 -2.71
C SER A 240 0.46 23.46 -1.82
N PRO A 241 0.35 23.30 -0.48
CA PRO A 241 1.49 23.38 0.42
C PRO A 241 2.56 22.31 0.15
N GLY A 242 2.15 21.13 -0.33
CA GLY A 242 3.07 20.06 -0.73
C GLY A 242 3.90 20.42 -1.94
N LEU A 243 3.26 20.93 -3.00
CA LEU A 243 3.98 21.31 -4.22
C LEU A 243 4.94 22.47 -3.98
N GLN A 244 4.54 23.48 -3.19
CA GLN A 244 5.42 24.58 -2.81
C GLN A 244 6.70 24.07 -2.13
N ARG A 245 6.57 23.13 -1.20
CA ARG A 245 7.72 22.54 -0.51
C ARG A 245 8.51 21.58 -1.36
N ALA A 246 7.84 20.83 -2.24
CA ALA A 246 8.50 19.93 -3.19
C ALA A 246 9.45 20.73 -4.11
N PHE A 247 8.97 21.84 -4.68
CA PHE A 247 9.79 22.66 -5.57
C PHE A 247 10.83 23.52 -4.84
N ALA A 248 10.58 23.91 -3.59
CA ALA A 248 11.60 24.53 -2.74
C ALA A 248 12.72 23.54 -2.40
N ALA A 249 12.38 22.31 -2.00
CA ALA A 249 13.36 21.26 -1.70
C ALA A 249 14.16 20.83 -2.94
N ALA A 250 13.55 20.86 -4.12
CA ALA A 250 14.22 20.61 -5.40
C ALA A 250 15.14 21.76 -5.86
N GLY A 251 15.14 22.91 -5.15
CA GLY A 251 15.93 24.08 -5.53
C GLY A 251 15.41 24.82 -6.78
N VAL A 252 14.13 24.60 -7.14
CA VAL A 252 13.49 25.23 -8.33
C VAL A 252 12.84 26.57 -7.97
N VAL A 253 12.35 26.69 -6.73
CA VAL A 253 11.73 27.90 -6.19
C VAL A 253 12.56 28.39 -5.01
N ASP A 254 12.91 29.68 -5.00
CA ASP A 254 13.58 30.31 -3.85
C ASP A 254 12.58 30.50 -2.70
N THR A 255 13.04 30.26 -1.48
CA THR A 255 12.28 30.42 -0.24
C THR A 255 11.98 31.89 0.12
N LEU A 256 12.67 32.83 -0.52
CA LEU A 256 12.53 34.28 -0.27
C LEU A 256 11.41 34.95 -1.09
N ASP A 257 10.93 34.31 -2.15
CA ASP A 257 9.85 34.82 -3.02
C ASP A 257 8.45 34.40 -2.51
N ASP A 258 7.38 34.98 -3.06
CA ASP A 258 6.02 34.44 -2.90
C ASP A 258 5.95 33.03 -3.52
N PRO A 259 5.83 31.97 -2.70
CA PRO A 259 5.94 30.59 -3.19
C PRO A 259 4.86 30.25 -4.20
N GLN A 260 3.64 30.78 -4.03
CA GLN A 260 2.52 30.44 -4.90
C GLN A 260 2.73 30.99 -6.31
N VAL A 261 3.17 32.25 -6.42
CA VAL A 261 3.43 32.89 -7.72
C VAL A 261 4.55 32.17 -8.47
N ARG A 262 5.60 31.77 -7.77
CA ARG A 262 6.72 31.05 -8.39
C ARG A 262 6.31 29.65 -8.82
N VAL A 263 5.57 28.90 -8.00
CA VAL A 263 5.05 27.60 -8.41
C VAL A 263 4.13 27.74 -9.62
N GLN A 264 3.24 28.73 -9.65
CA GLN A 264 2.40 29.01 -10.82
C GLN A 264 3.22 29.20 -12.11
N GLN A 265 4.35 29.92 -12.05
CA GLN A 265 5.23 30.11 -13.20
C GLN A 265 5.86 28.79 -13.68
N VAL A 266 6.30 27.94 -12.74
CA VAL A 266 6.98 26.68 -13.09
C VAL A 266 5.98 25.64 -13.60
N LEU A 267 4.72 25.65 -13.10
CA LEU A 267 3.65 24.77 -13.60
C LEU A 267 3.13 25.15 -15.00
N ALA A 268 3.36 26.37 -15.47
CA ALA A 268 2.83 26.88 -16.74
C ALA A 268 3.61 26.41 -17.98
N HIS A 269 3.94 25.11 -18.05
CA HIS A 269 4.63 24.50 -19.19
C HIS A 269 3.68 23.73 -20.12
N GLU A 270 4.07 23.59 -21.39
CA GLU A 270 3.21 23.06 -22.46
C GLU A 270 2.59 21.69 -22.16
N TYR A 271 3.39 20.73 -21.67
CA TYR A 271 2.90 19.39 -21.35
C TYR A 271 1.76 19.40 -20.31
N LEU A 272 1.94 20.11 -19.19
CA LEU A 272 0.94 20.13 -18.12
C LEU A 272 -0.29 20.90 -18.57
N LEU A 273 -0.13 22.02 -19.26
CA LEU A 273 -1.24 22.77 -19.83
C LEU A 273 -2.06 21.93 -20.82
N ASN A 274 -1.42 21.12 -21.65
CA ASN A 274 -2.10 20.19 -22.56
C ASN A 274 -2.83 19.08 -21.79
N LYS A 275 -2.16 18.44 -20.81
CA LYS A 275 -2.78 17.40 -19.96
C LYS A 275 -4.03 17.94 -19.25
N LEU A 276 -3.97 19.16 -18.73
CA LEU A 276 -5.08 19.80 -18.02
C LEU A 276 -6.27 20.15 -18.91
N GLN A 277 -6.13 20.18 -20.24
CA GLN A 277 -7.26 20.38 -21.16
C GLN A 277 -8.18 19.14 -21.27
N HIS A 278 -7.67 17.96 -20.93
CA HIS A 278 -8.42 16.71 -20.95
C HIS A 278 -9.20 16.54 -19.64
N ILE A 279 -10.35 17.19 -19.53
CA ILE A 279 -11.15 17.24 -18.28
C ILE A 279 -11.60 15.87 -17.76
N ASP A 280 -11.74 14.89 -18.64
CA ASP A 280 -12.18 13.52 -18.32
C ASP A 280 -11.05 12.67 -17.71
N ASP A 281 -9.80 13.14 -17.77
CA ASP A 281 -8.62 12.45 -17.25
C ASP A 281 -8.39 12.71 -15.76
N SER A 282 -7.48 11.92 -15.18
CA SER A 282 -6.86 12.19 -13.90
C SER A 282 -5.41 12.67 -14.05
N ILE A 283 -4.90 13.27 -12.98
CA ILE A 283 -3.51 13.68 -12.82
C ILE A 283 -3.06 13.37 -11.39
N THR A 284 -1.77 13.09 -11.18
CA THR A 284 -1.18 12.82 -9.87
C THR A 284 -0.16 13.89 -9.46
N ALA A 285 0.12 14.04 -8.16
CA ALA A 285 1.19 14.93 -7.71
C ALA A 285 2.57 14.48 -8.25
N ASN A 286 2.77 13.16 -8.37
CA ASN A 286 3.94 12.56 -8.99
C ASN A 286 4.12 13.02 -10.44
N GLU A 287 3.07 12.95 -11.27
CA GLU A 287 3.09 13.45 -12.65
C GLU A 287 3.38 14.94 -12.72
N ILE A 288 2.77 15.74 -11.84
CA ILE A 288 2.98 17.19 -11.79
C ILE A 288 4.44 17.50 -11.47
N ILE A 289 4.98 16.95 -10.38
CA ILE A 289 6.38 17.17 -9.96
C ILE A 289 7.33 16.70 -11.05
N ARG A 290 7.10 15.48 -11.59
CA ARG A 290 7.96 14.86 -12.60
C ARG A 290 8.00 15.68 -13.88
N SER A 291 6.85 15.98 -14.47
CA SER A 291 6.76 16.72 -15.73
C SER A 291 7.32 18.14 -15.61
N THR A 292 7.09 18.80 -14.47
CA THR A 292 7.61 20.13 -14.18
C THR A 292 9.14 20.13 -14.07
N LEU A 293 9.72 19.14 -13.37
CA LEU A 293 11.18 19.01 -13.26
C LEU A 293 11.83 18.60 -14.59
N LEU A 294 11.20 17.72 -15.38
CA LEU A 294 11.67 17.38 -16.73
C LEU A 294 11.76 18.63 -17.61
N HIS A 295 10.74 19.50 -17.54
CA HIS A 295 10.72 20.78 -18.23
C HIS A 295 11.84 21.71 -17.73
N HIS A 296 12.00 21.86 -16.41
CA HIS A 296 13.03 22.72 -15.80
C HIS A 296 14.46 22.33 -16.23
N TYR A 297 14.78 21.03 -16.22
CA TYR A 297 16.10 20.53 -16.64
C TYR A 297 16.24 20.35 -18.15
N GLN A 298 15.19 20.60 -18.95
CA GLN A 298 15.16 20.44 -20.41
C GLN A 298 15.58 19.03 -20.85
N ILE A 299 15.00 18.00 -20.23
CA ILE A 299 15.26 16.59 -20.53
C ILE A 299 13.94 15.85 -20.80
N THR A 300 14.02 14.74 -21.54
CA THR A 300 12.84 13.92 -21.84
C THR A 300 12.73 12.75 -20.89
N GLU A 301 11.49 12.29 -20.64
CA GLU A 301 11.24 11.07 -19.87
C GLU A 301 11.95 9.85 -20.45
N SER A 302 11.96 9.71 -21.78
CA SER A 302 12.65 8.64 -22.48
C SER A 302 14.16 8.64 -22.20
N SER A 303 14.80 9.82 -22.12
CA SER A 303 16.22 9.95 -21.81
C SER A 303 16.54 9.54 -20.37
N VAL A 304 15.66 9.89 -19.42
CA VAL A 304 15.81 9.50 -18.02
C VAL A 304 15.62 7.99 -17.86
N ARG A 305 14.54 7.42 -18.43
CA ARG A 305 14.26 5.98 -18.35
C ARG A 305 15.37 5.16 -19.00
N SER A 306 15.82 5.52 -20.20
CA SER A 306 16.91 4.79 -20.87
C SER A 306 18.19 4.79 -20.03
N THR A 307 18.55 5.92 -19.44
CA THR A 307 19.73 6.06 -18.57
C THR A 307 19.57 5.22 -17.30
N LEU A 308 18.41 5.26 -16.63
CA LEU A 308 18.15 4.46 -15.43
C LEU A 308 18.18 2.95 -15.72
N PHE A 309 17.52 2.52 -16.79
CA PHE A 309 17.45 1.11 -17.17
C PHE A 309 18.78 0.53 -17.64
N GLN A 310 19.67 1.37 -18.18
CA GLN A 310 21.02 0.98 -18.55
C GLN A 310 21.98 1.10 -17.37
N GLU A 311 22.14 2.27 -16.76
CA GLU A 311 23.21 2.52 -15.79
C GLU A 311 22.88 2.20 -14.33
N GLY A 312 21.60 2.02 -13.97
CA GLY A 312 21.19 1.84 -12.57
C GLY A 312 21.24 3.13 -11.74
N PHE A 313 20.76 3.05 -10.49
CA PHE A 313 20.72 4.19 -9.56
C PHE A 313 22.06 4.41 -8.85
N TYR A 314 22.88 3.37 -8.73
CA TYR A 314 24.05 3.32 -7.84
C TYR A 314 25.42 3.40 -8.53
N SER A 315 25.49 3.48 -9.87
CA SER A 315 26.76 3.34 -10.58
C SER A 315 27.70 4.55 -10.51
N LYS A 316 27.29 5.69 -9.92
CA LYS A 316 28.20 6.82 -9.64
C LYS A 316 27.82 7.49 -8.34
N GLU A 317 28.72 7.43 -7.36
CA GLU A 317 28.66 8.28 -6.17
C GLU A 317 28.33 9.72 -6.58
N GLN A 318 27.35 10.29 -5.89
CA GLN A 318 26.81 11.62 -6.08
C GLN A 318 27.94 12.66 -6.15
N VAL A 319 28.37 13.00 -7.36
CA VAL A 319 29.14 14.22 -7.57
C VAL A 319 28.17 15.36 -7.33
N PHE A 320 28.29 16.02 -6.17
CA PHE A 320 27.58 17.25 -5.85
C PHE A 320 27.95 18.29 -6.92
N PHE A 321 27.07 18.49 -7.90
CA PHE A 321 27.17 19.60 -8.83
C PHE A 321 26.40 20.79 -8.25
N SER A 322 27.08 21.93 -8.12
CA SER A 322 26.46 23.19 -7.72
C SER A 322 25.34 23.55 -8.70
N ILE A 323 24.15 23.81 -8.18
CA ILE A 323 22.87 24.01 -8.88
C ILE A 323 22.85 25.24 -9.82
N GLU A 324 23.87 26.10 -9.77
CA GLU A 324 23.71 27.48 -10.21
C GLU A 324 23.38 27.69 -11.70
N HIS A 325 23.64 26.76 -12.64
CA HIS A 325 23.31 26.99 -14.06
C HIS A 325 23.00 25.69 -14.84
N SER A 326 21.76 25.17 -14.74
CA SER A 326 21.31 23.92 -15.40
C SER A 326 21.59 23.87 -16.91
N HIS A 327 21.52 25.01 -17.62
CA HIS A 327 21.74 25.08 -19.06
C HIS A 327 23.18 24.83 -19.51
N LYS A 328 24.18 24.92 -18.62
CA LYS A 328 25.60 24.67 -18.95
C LYS A 328 26.05 23.23 -18.69
N LEU A 329 25.18 22.40 -18.12
CA LEU A 329 25.46 21.00 -17.79
C LEU A 329 25.31 20.09 -19.01
N SER A 330 26.10 19.02 -19.06
CA SER A 330 25.92 17.93 -20.03
C SER A 330 24.58 17.23 -19.83
N GLN A 331 24.06 16.54 -20.85
CA GLN A 331 22.79 15.82 -20.77
C GLN A 331 22.77 14.84 -19.58
N MET A 332 23.87 14.14 -19.35
CA MET A 332 24.01 13.19 -18.24
C MET A 332 24.00 13.89 -16.87
N GLN A 333 24.66 15.04 -16.73
CA GLN A 333 24.63 15.84 -15.49
C GLN A 333 23.22 16.40 -15.20
N ARG A 334 22.47 16.79 -16.23
CA ARG A 334 21.07 17.21 -16.08
C ARG A 334 20.19 16.07 -15.61
N ILE A 335 20.39 14.86 -16.11
CA ILE A 335 19.66 13.67 -15.68
C ILE A 335 19.94 13.36 -14.19
N TYR A 336 21.19 13.34 -13.75
CA TYR A 336 21.50 13.11 -12.33
C TYR A 336 20.97 14.22 -11.42
N SER A 337 21.05 15.49 -11.86
CA SER A 337 20.48 16.61 -11.11
C SER A 337 18.96 16.48 -10.99
N PHE A 338 18.28 16.12 -12.08
CA PHE A 338 16.85 15.81 -12.07
C PHE A 338 16.52 14.69 -11.09
N LEU A 339 17.25 13.57 -11.11
CA LEU A 339 16.98 12.44 -10.21
C LEU A 339 17.11 12.85 -8.74
N SER A 340 18.17 13.59 -8.39
CA SER A 340 18.36 14.11 -7.03
C SER A 340 17.24 15.07 -6.62
N ALA A 341 16.91 16.03 -7.48
CA ALA A 341 15.86 17.01 -7.23
C ALA A 341 14.48 16.34 -7.11
N TYR A 342 14.23 15.32 -7.93
CA TYR A 342 12.99 14.54 -7.91
C TYR A 342 12.83 13.76 -6.62
N GLU A 343 13.88 13.08 -6.13
CA GLU A 343 13.84 12.41 -4.82
C GLU A 343 13.57 13.40 -3.68
N GLN A 344 14.28 14.54 -3.66
CA GLN A 344 14.08 15.58 -2.65
C GLN A 344 12.65 16.16 -2.69
N ALA A 345 12.11 16.40 -3.88
CA ALA A 345 10.74 16.88 -4.08
C ALA A 345 9.70 15.89 -3.52
N LYS A 346 9.86 14.59 -3.82
CA LYS A 346 8.96 13.53 -3.33
C LYS A 346 8.93 13.48 -1.80
N PHE A 347 10.09 13.45 -1.15
CA PHE A 347 10.16 13.43 0.31
C PHE A 347 9.59 14.70 0.96
N ALA A 348 9.84 15.87 0.36
CA ALA A 348 9.31 17.12 0.88
C ALA A 348 7.79 17.23 0.73
N PHE A 349 7.21 16.68 -0.34
CA PHE A 349 5.76 16.66 -0.56
C PHE A 349 5.02 15.91 0.55
N ILE A 350 5.44 14.68 0.85
CA ILE A 350 4.78 13.79 1.82
C ILE A 350 5.13 14.09 3.29
N ARG A 351 6.09 15.00 3.55
CA ARG A 351 6.73 15.23 4.86
C ARG A 351 5.75 15.46 6.02
N ASP A 352 4.61 16.09 5.73
CA ASP A 352 3.64 16.47 6.75
C ASP A 352 2.48 15.49 6.89
N THR A 353 2.23 14.66 5.89
CA THR A 353 1.02 13.85 5.83
C THR A 353 1.28 12.37 6.09
N GLN A 354 2.53 11.92 6.01
CA GLN A 354 2.89 10.52 6.12
C GLN A 354 3.96 10.28 7.20
N ASN A 355 3.69 9.33 8.09
CA ASN A 355 4.68 8.87 9.06
C ASN A 355 5.55 7.78 8.42
N LEU A 356 6.75 8.15 7.99
CA LEU A 356 7.62 7.26 7.22
C LEU A 356 8.07 6.00 7.97
N LEU A 357 8.31 6.07 9.28
CA LEU A 357 8.63 4.87 10.08
C LEU A 357 7.43 3.91 10.15
N LEU A 358 6.22 4.44 10.36
CA LEU A 358 5.00 3.64 10.37
C LEU A 358 4.74 2.98 9.01
N LYS A 359 4.95 3.72 7.91
CA LYS A 359 4.82 3.21 6.53
C LYS A 359 5.90 2.19 6.18
N SER A 360 7.13 2.40 6.65
CA SER A 360 8.21 1.42 6.53
C SER A 360 7.85 0.10 7.20
N TRP A 361 7.23 0.13 8.39
CA TRP A 361 6.71 -1.07 9.05
C TRP A 361 5.61 -1.75 8.24
N GLU A 362 4.58 -1.00 7.80
CA GLU A 362 3.49 -1.53 6.95
C GLU A 362 4.04 -2.24 5.69
N TYR A 363 4.97 -1.60 4.97
CA TYR A 363 5.57 -2.16 3.76
C TYR A 363 6.54 -3.34 4.04
N THR A 364 7.07 -3.43 5.26
CA THR A 364 7.83 -4.60 5.71
C THR A 364 6.88 -5.79 5.90
N LEU A 365 5.67 -5.58 6.42
CA LEU A 365 4.64 -6.62 6.50
C LEU A 365 4.18 -7.10 5.12
N ALA A 366 4.05 -6.19 4.14
CA ALA A 366 3.80 -6.58 2.75
C ALA A 366 4.93 -7.46 2.19
N SER A 367 6.18 -7.19 2.57
CA SER A 367 7.33 -8.01 2.18
C SER A 367 7.31 -9.40 2.84
N LEU A 368 6.83 -9.49 4.09
CA LEU A 368 6.69 -10.75 4.81
C LEU A 368 5.74 -11.72 4.10
N ALA A 369 4.61 -11.23 3.57
CA ALA A 369 3.60 -12.05 2.90
C ALA A 369 4.08 -12.81 1.65
N ASP A 370 5.13 -12.31 0.99
CA ASP A 370 5.74 -12.90 -0.21
C ASP A 370 7.05 -13.65 0.10
N ALA A 371 7.57 -13.55 1.33
CA ALA A 371 8.90 -14.06 1.67
C ALA A 371 9.02 -15.59 1.54
N ASN A 372 7.88 -16.28 1.68
CA ASN A 372 7.76 -17.73 1.52
C ASN A 372 7.42 -18.17 0.09
N ASP A 373 7.06 -17.24 -0.79
CA ASP A 373 6.67 -17.59 -2.15
C ASP A 373 7.89 -17.98 -2.99
N ALA A 374 7.72 -19.01 -3.82
CA ALA A 374 8.72 -19.41 -4.81
C ALA A 374 8.84 -18.41 -5.97
N SER A 375 8.09 -17.29 -5.93
CA SER A 375 8.04 -16.25 -6.95
C SER A 375 9.42 -15.72 -7.38
N THR A 376 10.28 -15.33 -6.44
CA THR A 376 11.65 -14.86 -6.78
C THR A 376 12.45 -15.93 -7.52
N LEU A 377 12.42 -17.17 -7.02
CA LEU A 377 13.11 -18.31 -7.63
C LEU A 377 12.56 -18.60 -9.04
N ASN A 378 11.25 -18.68 -9.19
CA ASN A 378 10.58 -18.97 -10.46
C ASN A 378 10.90 -17.88 -11.49
N ARG A 379 10.86 -16.61 -11.08
CA ARG A 379 11.21 -15.49 -11.95
C ARG A 379 12.65 -15.55 -12.43
N LEU A 380 13.60 -15.83 -11.55
CA LEU A 380 15.01 -15.99 -11.94
C LEU A 380 15.22 -17.20 -12.86
N ARG A 381 14.52 -18.32 -12.62
CA ARG A 381 14.58 -19.51 -13.50
C ARG A 381 14.06 -19.22 -14.91
N ILE A 382 12.98 -18.44 -15.03
CA ILE A 382 12.46 -17.99 -16.32
C ILE A 382 13.48 -17.07 -17.00
N ALA A 383 13.97 -16.05 -16.29
CA ALA A 383 14.91 -15.08 -16.84
C ALA A 383 16.22 -15.73 -17.32
N LEU A 384 16.79 -16.64 -16.53
CA LEU A 384 18.03 -17.35 -16.86
C LEU A 384 17.82 -18.43 -17.95
N GLY A 385 16.59 -18.91 -18.14
CA GLY A 385 16.26 -19.97 -19.09
C GLY A 385 16.67 -21.35 -18.60
N TRP A 386 15.84 -21.93 -17.73
CA TRP A 386 16.03 -23.30 -17.19
C TRP A 386 15.71 -24.43 -18.18
N ASN A 387 15.25 -24.10 -19.39
CA ASN A 387 14.90 -25.06 -20.45
C ASN A 387 15.86 -24.89 -21.65
N PRO A 388 16.49 -25.96 -22.16
CA PRO A 388 17.47 -25.88 -23.25
C PRO A 388 16.89 -25.54 -24.63
N ASN A 389 15.57 -25.42 -24.79
CA ASN A 389 14.94 -25.13 -26.09
C ASN A 389 15.34 -23.76 -26.69
N ASP A 390 15.82 -22.84 -25.86
CA ASP A 390 16.27 -21.51 -26.29
C ASP A 390 17.80 -21.46 -26.39
N PRO A 391 18.38 -21.17 -27.58
CA PRO A 391 19.83 -21.04 -27.77
C PRO A 391 20.51 -20.00 -26.87
N ASN A 392 19.75 -19.01 -26.39
CA ASN A 392 20.26 -17.98 -25.49
C ASN A 392 20.06 -18.32 -24.01
N SER A 393 19.68 -19.56 -23.65
CA SER A 393 19.39 -19.96 -22.27
C SER A 393 20.62 -20.47 -21.52
N LEU A 394 20.60 -20.36 -20.19
CA LEU A 394 21.63 -20.95 -19.33
C LEU A 394 21.69 -22.47 -19.50
N ALA A 395 20.53 -23.13 -19.56
CA ALA A 395 20.45 -24.58 -19.74
C ALA A 395 21.10 -25.03 -21.06
N PHE A 396 20.87 -24.31 -22.16
CA PHE A 396 21.48 -24.61 -23.45
C PHE A 396 23.00 -24.50 -23.39
N ILE A 397 23.55 -23.46 -22.76
CA ILE A 397 25.02 -23.29 -22.66
C ILE A 397 25.68 -24.38 -21.83
N ILE A 398 25.06 -24.72 -20.70
CA ILE A 398 25.54 -25.82 -19.87
C ILE A 398 25.54 -27.11 -20.69
N GLN A 399 24.46 -27.38 -21.43
CA GLN A 399 24.35 -28.57 -22.25
C GLN A 399 25.38 -28.60 -23.39
N THR A 400 25.49 -27.54 -24.19
CA THR A 400 26.46 -27.47 -25.30
C THR A 400 27.90 -27.57 -24.79
N PHE A 401 28.24 -26.91 -23.67
CA PHE A 401 29.57 -27.06 -23.07
C PHE A 401 29.84 -28.50 -22.65
N VAL A 402 28.87 -29.16 -22.00
CA VAL A 402 29.02 -30.54 -21.56
C VAL A 402 29.13 -31.49 -22.75
N GLU A 403 28.36 -31.30 -23.82
CA GLU A 403 28.44 -32.07 -25.06
C GLU A 403 29.85 -31.98 -25.68
N GLU A 404 30.42 -30.76 -25.78
CA GLU A 404 31.79 -30.54 -26.27
C GLU A 404 32.84 -31.31 -25.45
N TYR A 405 32.66 -31.44 -24.13
CA TYR A 405 33.58 -32.16 -23.24
C TYR A 405 33.31 -33.67 -23.17
N ILE A 406 32.08 -34.11 -23.38
CA ILE A 406 31.73 -35.52 -23.54
C ILE A 406 32.39 -36.06 -24.81
N ASP A 407 32.35 -35.33 -25.92
CA ASP A 407 32.98 -35.76 -27.17
C ASP A 407 34.51 -35.84 -27.03
N LYS A 408 35.13 -34.89 -26.32
CA LYS A 408 36.56 -34.99 -25.95
C LYS A 408 36.85 -36.21 -25.07
N SER A 409 35.96 -36.51 -24.12
CA SER A 409 36.11 -37.65 -23.22
C SER A 409 35.90 -38.99 -23.93
N ARG A 410 35.01 -39.06 -24.94
CA ARG A 410 34.85 -40.25 -25.79
C ARG A 410 36.13 -40.58 -26.54
N ASN A 411 36.74 -39.57 -27.17
CA ASN A 411 38.02 -39.74 -27.86
C ASN A 411 39.13 -40.21 -26.90
N LEU A 412 39.15 -39.70 -25.66
CA LEU A 412 40.10 -40.14 -24.64
C LEU A 412 39.83 -41.59 -24.19
N ILE A 413 38.56 -41.97 -24.00
CA ILE A 413 38.17 -43.34 -23.65
C ILE A 413 38.62 -44.31 -24.74
N GLU A 414 38.42 -43.98 -26.02
CA GLU A 414 38.89 -44.80 -27.15
C GLU A 414 40.42 -44.96 -27.14
N GLN A 415 41.17 -43.88 -26.87
CA GLN A 415 42.64 -43.94 -26.75
C GLN A 415 43.11 -44.79 -25.55
N CYS A 416 42.46 -44.64 -24.39
CA CYS A 416 42.76 -45.44 -23.20
C CYS A 416 42.40 -46.91 -23.40
N GLU A 417 41.28 -47.19 -24.07
CA GLU A 417 40.87 -48.55 -24.45
C GLU A 417 41.88 -49.18 -25.39
N GLN A 418 42.35 -48.46 -26.41
CA GLN A 418 43.39 -48.93 -27.31
C GLN A 418 44.70 -49.23 -26.54
N THR A 419 45.12 -48.32 -25.66
CA THR A 419 46.32 -48.49 -24.83
C THR A 419 46.19 -49.71 -23.89
N TYR A 420 45.02 -49.94 -23.33
CA TYR A 420 44.71 -51.11 -22.51
C TYR A 420 44.76 -52.41 -23.32
N GLN A 421 44.17 -52.42 -24.53
CA GLN A 421 44.22 -53.58 -25.43
C GLN A 421 45.66 -53.89 -25.87
N GLU A 422 46.47 -52.88 -26.17
CA GLU A 422 47.88 -53.03 -26.53
C GLU A 422 48.71 -53.58 -25.35
N ALA A 423 48.55 -53.03 -24.15
CA ALA A 423 49.22 -53.52 -22.94
C ALA A 423 48.81 -54.95 -22.59
N ARG A 424 47.54 -55.31 -22.79
CA ARG A 424 47.03 -56.67 -22.60
C ARG A 424 47.63 -57.65 -23.61
N ALA A 425 47.68 -57.28 -24.89
CA ALA A 425 48.28 -58.12 -25.93
C ALA A 425 49.78 -58.35 -25.70
N GLN A 426 50.51 -57.31 -25.23
CA GLN A 426 51.91 -57.43 -24.84
C GLN A 426 52.11 -58.36 -23.64
N LEU A 427 51.26 -58.27 -22.61
CA LEU A 427 51.31 -59.18 -21.47
C LEU A 427 51.00 -60.63 -21.87
N GLU A 428 49.97 -60.87 -22.68
CA GLU A 428 49.62 -62.20 -23.20
C GLU A 428 50.77 -62.80 -24.05
N TYR A 429 51.48 -61.97 -24.83
CA TYR A 429 52.69 -62.39 -25.56
C TYR A 429 53.83 -62.82 -24.62
N ILE A 430 54.11 -62.04 -23.58
CA ILE A 430 55.14 -62.36 -22.58
C ILE A 430 54.76 -63.61 -21.77
N GLU A 431 53.50 -63.75 -21.35
CA GLU A 431 52.99 -64.95 -20.66
C GLU A 431 53.10 -66.21 -21.52
N SER A 432 52.82 -66.10 -22.83
CA SER A 432 53.02 -67.19 -23.80
C SER A 432 54.51 -67.56 -23.93
N ARG A 433 55.41 -66.57 -23.99
CA ARG A 433 56.86 -66.78 -24.03
C ARG A 433 57.43 -67.36 -22.74
N MET A 434 56.88 -67.02 -21.58
CA MET A 434 57.25 -67.62 -20.29
C MET A 434 56.95 -69.12 -20.21
N ARG A 435 56.00 -69.64 -21.01
CA ARG A 435 55.72 -71.09 -21.07
C ARG A 435 56.82 -71.88 -21.79
N ASN A 436 57.63 -71.24 -22.63
CA ASN A 436 58.74 -71.84 -23.39
C ASN A 436 59.99 -70.91 -23.43
N PRO A 437 60.71 -70.71 -22.31
CA PRO A 437 61.89 -69.85 -22.26
C PRO A 437 63.10 -70.47 -22.98
N LEU A 438 63.93 -69.65 -23.63
CA LEU A 438 65.07 -70.11 -24.44
C LEU A 438 66.29 -70.53 -23.58
N ASN A 439 66.47 -69.92 -22.41
CA ASN A 439 67.50 -70.24 -21.41
C ASN A 439 67.20 -69.57 -20.04
N ASP A 440 68.02 -69.84 -19.02
CA ASP A 440 67.83 -69.31 -17.66
C ASP A 440 67.98 -67.78 -17.53
N GLN A 441 68.76 -67.14 -18.42
CA GLN A 441 68.87 -65.68 -18.46
C GLN A 441 67.62 -65.04 -19.08
N ASP A 442 67.10 -65.63 -20.14
CA ASP A 442 65.86 -65.23 -20.84
C ASP A 442 64.64 -65.36 -19.91
N ASN A 443 64.58 -66.41 -19.07
CA ASN A 443 63.52 -66.57 -18.08
C ASN A 443 63.53 -65.44 -17.02
N LYS A 444 64.71 -65.01 -16.55
CA LYS A 444 64.82 -63.87 -15.62
C LYS A 444 64.38 -62.54 -16.25
N ILE A 445 64.68 -62.32 -17.52
CA ILE A 445 64.25 -61.13 -18.27
C ILE A 445 62.72 -61.14 -18.44
N LEU A 446 62.14 -62.28 -18.85
CA LEU A 446 60.70 -62.43 -19.01
C LEU A 446 59.91 -62.22 -17.71
N VAL A 447 60.45 -62.63 -16.55
CA VAL A 447 59.84 -62.35 -15.23
C VAL A 447 59.84 -60.85 -14.91
N MET A 448 60.94 -60.15 -15.21
CA MET A 448 61.01 -58.69 -15.01
C MET A 448 60.06 -57.94 -15.95
N ASP A 449 60.01 -58.33 -17.22
CA ASP A 449 59.11 -57.76 -18.22
C ASP A 449 57.65 -58.04 -17.87
N HIS A 450 57.31 -59.23 -17.39
CA HIS A 450 55.96 -59.57 -16.92
C HIS A 450 55.51 -58.67 -15.76
N ILE A 451 56.39 -58.38 -14.79
CA ILE A 451 56.07 -57.45 -13.69
C ILE A 451 55.85 -56.04 -14.23
N ARG A 452 56.69 -55.58 -15.15
CA ARG A 452 56.58 -54.27 -15.78
C ARG A 452 55.29 -54.12 -16.60
N PHE A 453 55.01 -55.04 -17.52
CA PHE A 453 53.80 -54.99 -18.36
C PHE A 453 52.52 -55.15 -17.54
N ARG A 454 52.57 -55.89 -16.41
CA ARG A 454 51.45 -55.95 -15.47
C ARG A 454 51.21 -54.61 -14.76
N GLN A 455 52.27 -53.88 -14.41
CA GLN A 455 52.14 -52.51 -13.90
C GLN A 455 51.60 -51.55 -14.97
N GLU A 456 52.06 -51.67 -16.21
CA GLU A 456 51.56 -50.88 -17.36
C GLU A 456 50.08 -51.20 -17.65
N LEU A 457 49.65 -52.47 -17.61
CA LEU A 457 48.26 -52.87 -17.75
C LEU A 457 47.38 -52.35 -16.62
N ASN A 458 47.83 -52.47 -15.37
CA ASN A 458 47.09 -51.94 -14.21
C ASN A 458 46.94 -50.42 -14.30
N LYS A 459 47.99 -49.72 -14.77
CA LYS A 459 47.93 -48.27 -14.99
C LYS A 459 46.97 -47.92 -16.13
N ALA A 460 47.03 -48.63 -17.25
CA ALA A 460 46.10 -48.43 -18.38
C ALA A 460 44.64 -48.70 -17.99
N LEU A 461 44.38 -49.71 -17.15
CA LEU A 461 43.06 -49.98 -16.59
C LEU A 461 42.59 -48.85 -15.68
N GLN A 462 43.45 -48.35 -14.79
CA GLN A 462 43.14 -47.20 -13.94
C GLN A 462 42.84 -45.95 -14.77
N ASP A 463 43.62 -45.69 -15.81
CA ASP A 463 43.43 -44.54 -16.71
C ASP A 463 42.11 -44.67 -17.51
N TRP A 464 41.76 -45.89 -17.96
CA TRP A 464 40.49 -46.18 -18.65
C TRP A 464 39.28 -46.03 -17.73
N ASP A 465 39.32 -46.62 -16.54
CA ASP A 465 38.26 -46.50 -15.52
C ASP A 465 38.07 -45.03 -15.10
N ALA A 466 39.17 -44.28 -14.92
CA ALA A 466 39.12 -42.85 -14.60
C ALA A 466 38.48 -42.02 -15.73
N ALA A 467 38.78 -42.34 -17.00
CA ALA A 467 38.17 -41.67 -18.15
C ALA A 467 36.66 -41.98 -18.28
N GLN A 468 36.23 -43.22 -18.02
CA GLN A 468 34.81 -43.60 -18.01
C GLN A 468 34.04 -42.91 -16.87
N GLU A 469 34.58 -42.91 -15.65
CA GLU A 469 33.96 -42.22 -14.51
C GLU A 469 33.88 -40.72 -14.74
N LYS A 470 34.90 -40.11 -15.37
CA LYS A 470 34.87 -38.70 -15.78
C LYS A 470 33.75 -38.41 -16.77
N ALA A 471 33.56 -39.24 -17.80
CA ALA A 471 32.49 -39.08 -18.79
C ALA A 471 31.10 -39.24 -18.16
N LYS A 472 30.92 -40.20 -17.25
CA LYS A 472 29.68 -40.40 -16.50
C LYS A 472 29.33 -39.19 -15.63
N LYS A 473 30.32 -38.60 -14.95
CA LYS A 473 30.13 -37.36 -14.18
C LYS A 473 29.73 -36.20 -15.10
N LEU A 474 30.41 -36.02 -16.23
CA LEU A 474 30.08 -34.99 -17.23
C LEU A 474 28.63 -35.12 -17.72
N PHE A 475 28.15 -36.33 -17.99
CA PHE A 475 26.77 -36.56 -18.41
C PHE A 475 25.73 -36.12 -17.36
N SER A 476 26.02 -36.32 -16.07
CA SER A 476 25.13 -35.92 -14.98
C SER A 476 25.26 -34.44 -14.58
N LEU A 477 26.31 -33.75 -15.05
CA LEU A 477 26.67 -32.40 -14.63
C LEU A 477 25.56 -31.35 -14.90
N PRO A 478 24.86 -31.31 -16.06
CA PRO A 478 23.81 -30.31 -16.29
C PRO A 478 22.69 -30.34 -15.25
N ASN A 479 22.16 -31.54 -14.99
CA ASN A 479 21.08 -31.74 -14.01
C ASN A 479 21.56 -31.40 -12.59
N PHE A 480 22.80 -31.77 -12.26
CA PHE A 480 23.42 -31.43 -10.98
C PHE A 480 23.54 -29.90 -10.80
N LEU A 481 24.05 -29.18 -11.79
CA LEU A 481 24.23 -27.73 -11.73
C LEU A 481 22.90 -26.98 -11.59
N LEU A 482 21.90 -27.34 -12.40
CA LEU A 482 20.58 -26.72 -12.31
C LEU A 482 19.93 -27.00 -10.95
N SER A 483 20.09 -28.20 -10.40
CA SER A 483 19.61 -28.56 -9.06
C SER A 483 20.35 -27.79 -7.95
N PHE A 484 21.67 -27.64 -8.07
CA PHE A 484 22.49 -26.86 -7.15
C PHE A 484 22.04 -25.39 -7.12
N TYR A 485 21.99 -24.72 -8.27
CA TYR A 485 21.61 -23.31 -8.33
C TYR A 485 20.15 -23.08 -7.89
N THR A 486 19.25 -24.03 -8.14
CA THR A 486 17.87 -23.95 -7.62
C THR A 486 17.83 -23.87 -6.09
N LYS A 487 18.77 -24.52 -5.39
CA LYS A 487 18.88 -24.48 -3.92
C LYS A 487 19.59 -23.23 -3.40
N ILE A 488 20.54 -22.69 -4.17
CA ILE A 488 21.40 -21.58 -3.74
C ILE A 488 20.81 -20.20 -4.08
N ILE A 489 20.05 -20.08 -5.19
CA ILE A 489 19.42 -18.81 -5.60
C ILE A 489 18.66 -18.13 -4.45
N PRO A 490 17.80 -18.80 -3.67
CA PRO A 490 17.06 -18.16 -2.58
C PRO A 490 17.96 -17.60 -1.46
N GLN A 491 19.23 -17.99 -1.37
CA GLN A 491 20.17 -17.45 -0.39
C GLN A 491 20.80 -16.12 -0.86
N TYR A 492 20.92 -15.96 -2.18
CA TYR A 492 21.55 -14.80 -2.83
C TYR A 492 20.56 -13.78 -3.37
N PHE A 493 19.33 -14.19 -3.65
CA PHE A 493 18.28 -13.33 -4.17
C PHE A 493 17.04 -13.42 -3.29
N ARG A 494 16.54 -12.25 -2.89
CA ARG A 494 15.32 -12.07 -2.09
C ARG A 494 14.42 -11.05 -2.76
N SER A 495 13.16 -10.96 -2.33
CA SER A 495 12.25 -9.89 -2.75
C SER A 495 11.95 -8.95 -1.58
N SER A 496 11.64 -7.71 -1.91
CA SER A 496 11.02 -6.76 -1.01
C SER A 496 9.89 -6.06 -1.75
N TYR A 497 8.82 -5.74 -1.04
CA TYR A 497 7.79 -4.86 -1.55
C TYR A 497 8.41 -3.53 -1.98
N ASP A 498 8.01 -3.01 -3.13
CA ASP A 498 8.41 -1.71 -3.62
C ASP A 498 7.18 -0.98 -4.16
N ALA A 499 6.74 0.00 -3.37
CA ALA A 499 5.55 0.77 -3.64
C ALA A 499 5.60 1.48 -5.00
N PHE A 500 6.78 1.90 -5.48
CA PHE A 500 6.96 2.63 -6.74
C PHE A 500 6.64 1.79 -7.99
N ILE A 501 6.52 0.47 -7.85
CA ILE A 501 6.16 -0.43 -8.96
C ILE A 501 4.68 -0.27 -9.35
N GLN A 502 3.87 0.49 -8.59
CA GLN A 502 2.47 0.78 -8.95
C GLN A 502 2.28 1.61 -10.23
N GLU A 503 3.36 2.12 -10.85
CA GLU A 503 3.32 2.74 -12.18
C GLU A 503 2.69 1.86 -13.29
N PHE A 504 2.43 0.56 -13.02
CA PHE A 504 1.86 -0.39 -13.97
C PHE A 504 0.36 -0.70 -13.77
N SER A 505 -0.33 -0.08 -12.81
CA SER A 505 -1.74 -0.36 -12.50
C SER A 505 -2.61 0.88 -12.54
N HIS A 506 -3.75 0.80 -13.24
CA HIS A 506 -4.71 1.90 -13.43
C HIS A 506 -5.65 2.13 -12.22
N LEU A 507 -5.57 1.32 -11.16
CA LEU A 507 -6.42 1.41 -9.97
C LEU A 507 -5.59 1.69 -8.71
N TYR A 508 -5.44 2.97 -8.35
CA TYR A 508 -4.58 3.43 -7.25
C TYR A 508 -4.85 2.77 -5.88
N ALA A 509 -6.12 2.44 -5.56
CA ALA A 509 -6.50 1.85 -4.28
C ALA A 509 -6.37 0.31 -4.23
N ASP A 510 -6.52 -0.36 -5.39
CA ASP A 510 -6.61 -1.82 -5.50
C ASP A 510 -5.50 -2.39 -6.41
N SER A 511 -4.37 -1.67 -6.48
CA SER A 511 -3.23 -2.08 -7.30
C SER A 511 -2.55 -3.31 -6.71
N PRO A 512 -2.22 -4.32 -7.54
CA PRO A 512 -1.56 -5.50 -7.04
C PRO A 512 -0.13 -5.15 -6.60
N ALA A 513 0.34 -5.83 -5.55
CA ALA A 513 1.56 -5.47 -4.85
C ALA A 513 2.81 -5.75 -5.72
N GLY A 514 3.60 -4.71 -5.96
CA GLY A 514 4.85 -4.81 -6.72
C GLY A 514 6.05 -5.15 -5.83
N PHE A 515 6.92 -6.02 -6.33
CA PHE A 515 8.09 -6.54 -5.64
C PHE A 515 9.34 -6.36 -6.48
N ARG A 516 10.42 -5.98 -5.82
CA ARG A 516 11.75 -5.84 -6.40
C ARG A 516 12.67 -6.92 -5.86
N ILE A 517 13.42 -7.54 -6.76
CA ILE A 517 14.49 -8.48 -6.38
C ILE A 517 15.68 -7.69 -5.80
N LEU A 518 16.17 -8.18 -4.67
CA LEU A 518 17.34 -7.74 -3.94
C LEU A 518 18.43 -8.81 -4.07
N PHE A 519 19.68 -8.38 -4.22
CA PHE A 519 20.85 -9.25 -4.14
C PHE A 519 21.48 -9.17 -2.75
N THR A 520 21.67 -10.31 -2.10
CA THR A 520 22.10 -10.37 -0.69
C THR A 520 23.62 -10.37 -0.52
N HIS A 521 24.39 -10.51 -1.61
CA HIS A 521 25.84 -10.72 -1.57
C HIS A 521 26.27 -11.93 -0.70
N GLY A 522 25.38 -12.91 -0.49
CA GLY A 522 25.60 -14.05 0.40
C GLY A 522 25.56 -13.68 1.89
N ARG A 523 25.14 -12.46 2.24
CA ARG A 523 25.10 -11.95 3.62
C ARG A 523 23.72 -12.17 4.21
N SER A 524 23.67 -12.55 5.48
CA SER A 524 22.42 -12.74 6.22
C SER A 524 21.73 -11.44 6.61
N HIS A 525 22.45 -10.32 6.67
CA HIS A 525 21.92 -9.05 7.19
C HIS A 525 21.26 -8.19 6.09
N PRO A 526 19.95 -7.88 6.17
CA PRO A 526 19.23 -7.26 5.05
C PRO A 526 19.66 -5.84 4.67
N ASN A 527 20.13 -5.03 5.62
CA ASN A 527 20.72 -3.71 5.33
C ASN A 527 21.96 -3.72 4.41
N THR A 528 22.53 -4.89 4.15
CA THR A 528 23.67 -5.03 3.21
C THR A 528 23.24 -5.51 1.83
N TRP A 529 21.94 -5.71 1.62
CA TRP A 529 21.39 -6.18 0.36
C TRP A 529 21.19 -5.01 -0.60
N SER A 530 21.35 -5.28 -1.88
CA SER A 530 21.28 -4.29 -2.95
C SER A 530 20.06 -4.53 -3.83
N SER A 531 19.20 -3.53 -3.94
CA SER A 531 18.07 -3.54 -4.88
C SER A 531 18.55 -3.52 -6.33
N ILE A 532 17.86 -4.25 -7.20
CA ILE A 532 18.15 -4.27 -8.63
C ILE A 532 17.20 -3.32 -9.37
N TYR A 533 17.75 -2.31 -10.05
CA TYR A 533 17.00 -1.31 -10.81
C TYR A 533 17.23 -1.40 -12.31
N SER A 534 18.38 -1.91 -12.75
CA SER A 534 18.78 -1.93 -14.17
C SER A 534 19.22 -3.31 -14.66
N ILE A 535 19.32 -3.44 -15.99
CA ILE A 535 19.89 -4.64 -16.61
C ILE A 535 21.37 -4.80 -16.25
N ASN A 536 22.13 -3.70 -16.16
CA ASN A 536 23.55 -3.78 -15.82
C ASN A 536 23.77 -4.20 -14.36
N GLU A 537 22.94 -3.70 -13.43
CA GLU A 537 22.96 -4.18 -12.04
C GLU A 537 22.57 -5.66 -11.97
N PHE A 538 21.52 -6.07 -12.71
CA PHE A 538 21.10 -7.48 -12.76
C PHE A 538 22.21 -8.40 -13.27
N ILE A 539 22.85 -8.07 -14.39
CA ILE A 539 23.96 -8.85 -14.96
C ILE A 539 25.21 -8.79 -14.06
N GLY A 540 25.49 -7.64 -13.45
CA GLY A 540 26.57 -7.47 -12.48
C GLY A 540 26.42 -8.40 -11.28
N PHE A 541 25.23 -8.42 -10.65
CA PHE A 541 24.96 -9.30 -9.52
C PHE A 541 24.87 -10.78 -9.90
N LEU A 542 24.40 -11.12 -11.10
CA LEU A 542 24.50 -12.50 -11.60
C LEU A 542 25.96 -12.93 -11.79
N SER A 543 26.83 -12.04 -12.26
CA SER A 543 28.26 -12.32 -12.40
C SER A 543 28.91 -12.55 -11.04
N GLU A 544 28.59 -11.70 -10.07
CA GLU A 544 29.03 -11.85 -8.68
C GLU A 544 28.52 -13.17 -8.08
N PHE A 545 27.26 -13.52 -8.28
CA PHE A 545 26.64 -14.77 -7.82
C PHE A 545 27.36 -16.03 -8.34
N PHE A 546 27.60 -16.11 -9.65
CA PHE A 546 28.29 -17.28 -10.22
C PHE A 546 29.75 -17.36 -9.76
N SER A 547 30.40 -16.21 -9.54
CA SER A 547 31.77 -16.16 -9.02
C SER A 547 31.83 -16.56 -7.54
N SER A 548 30.90 -16.08 -6.72
CA SER A 548 30.90 -16.32 -5.27
C SER A 548 30.54 -17.76 -4.90
N THR A 549 29.75 -18.43 -5.76
CA THR A 549 29.32 -19.82 -5.55
C THR A 549 30.28 -20.85 -6.15
N GLU A 550 31.32 -20.43 -6.88
CA GLU A 550 32.31 -21.31 -7.51
C GLU A 550 33.01 -22.21 -6.47
N GLY A 551 33.50 -21.62 -5.38
CA GLY A 551 34.17 -22.39 -4.31
C GLY A 551 33.28 -23.48 -3.71
N ASP A 552 32.06 -23.11 -3.30
CA ASP A 552 31.08 -24.04 -2.71
C ASP A 552 30.67 -25.16 -3.68
N LEU A 553 30.64 -24.86 -4.97
CA LEU A 553 30.31 -25.82 -6.02
C LEU A 553 31.44 -26.83 -6.25
N LEU A 554 32.69 -26.36 -6.28
CA LEU A 554 33.88 -27.21 -6.47
C LEU A 554 34.06 -28.24 -5.35
N GLU A 555 33.59 -27.94 -4.13
CA GLU A 555 33.64 -28.86 -3.00
C GLU A 555 32.57 -29.98 -3.04
N LYS A 556 31.60 -29.93 -3.97
CA LYS A 556 30.52 -30.93 -4.00
C LYS A 556 30.94 -32.23 -4.69
N HIS A 557 30.42 -33.36 -4.19
CA HIS A 557 30.71 -34.69 -4.74
C HIS A 557 30.38 -34.86 -6.23
N GLY A 558 29.41 -34.12 -6.77
CA GLY A 558 29.07 -34.13 -8.20
C GLY A 558 30.13 -33.48 -9.10
N VAL A 559 31.06 -32.72 -8.52
CA VAL A 559 32.08 -31.92 -9.22
C VAL A 559 33.50 -32.42 -8.96
N LEU A 560 33.73 -33.23 -7.92
CA LEU A 560 35.04 -33.83 -7.64
C LEU A 560 35.60 -34.56 -8.87
N GLY A 561 36.77 -34.13 -9.37
CA GLY A 561 37.42 -34.61 -10.58
C GLY A 561 37.03 -33.90 -11.88
N LEU A 562 36.20 -32.85 -11.81
CA LEU A 562 35.78 -31.97 -12.91
C LEU A 562 36.06 -30.48 -12.62
N GLU A 563 36.95 -30.17 -11.69
CA GLU A 563 37.14 -28.82 -11.16
C GLU A 563 37.54 -27.83 -12.26
N LYS A 564 38.40 -28.26 -13.18
CA LYS A 564 38.86 -27.42 -14.31
C LYS A 564 37.73 -27.14 -15.30
N GLU A 565 36.93 -28.17 -15.61
CA GLU A 565 35.79 -28.08 -16.53
C GLU A 565 34.69 -27.19 -15.96
N VAL A 566 34.38 -27.33 -14.67
CA VAL A 566 33.38 -26.50 -13.99
C VAL A 566 33.83 -25.05 -13.88
N SER A 567 35.09 -24.79 -13.54
CA SER A 567 35.63 -23.42 -13.54
C SER A 567 35.53 -22.79 -14.93
N ALA A 568 35.91 -23.53 -15.98
CA ALA A 568 35.79 -23.05 -17.36
C ALA A 568 34.33 -22.81 -17.80
N LEU A 569 33.39 -23.64 -17.34
CA LEU A 569 31.96 -23.44 -17.58
C LEU A 569 31.46 -22.17 -16.90
N ILE A 570 31.82 -21.91 -15.64
CA ILE A 570 31.45 -20.67 -14.93
C ILE A 570 31.94 -19.44 -15.66
N HIS A 571 33.21 -19.44 -16.11
CA HIS A 571 33.76 -18.33 -16.92
C HIS A 571 32.98 -18.15 -18.23
N ARG A 572 32.56 -19.25 -18.89
CA ARG A 572 31.72 -19.21 -20.09
C ARG A 572 30.33 -18.65 -19.80
N ILE A 573 29.73 -19.01 -18.66
CA ILE A 573 28.44 -18.48 -18.20
C ILE A 573 28.55 -16.97 -17.96
N ILE A 574 29.54 -16.53 -17.20
CA ILE A 574 29.77 -15.10 -16.91
C ILE A 574 30.00 -14.32 -18.21
N SER A 575 30.87 -14.80 -19.10
CA SER A 575 31.07 -14.14 -20.40
C SER A 575 29.79 -14.08 -21.24
N PHE A 576 28.93 -15.10 -21.14
CA PHE A 576 27.70 -15.17 -21.91
C PHE A 576 26.61 -14.22 -21.40
N ILE A 577 26.42 -14.09 -20.09
CA ILE A 577 25.37 -13.22 -19.54
C ILE A 577 25.61 -11.73 -19.84
N HIS A 578 26.85 -11.33 -20.15
CA HIS A 578 27.21 -9.99 -20.62
C HIS A 578 26.86 -9.72 -22.09
N LYS A 579 26.45 -10.73 -22.87
CA LYS A 579 26.06 -10.53 -24.27
C LYS A 579 24.65 -9.93 -24.37
N ASN A 580 24.47 -8.97 -25.27
CA ASN A 580 23.15 -8.38 -25.55
C ASN A 580 22.09 -9.42 -25.93
N SER A 581 22.48 -10.49 -26.63
CA SER A 581 21.56 -11.58 -27.01
C SER A 581 20.96 -12.30 -25.80
N PHE A 582 21.73 -12.46 -24.70
CA PHE A 582 21.22 -13.01 -23.46
C PHE A 582 20.27 -12.04 -22.77
N GLN A 583 20.68 -10.77 -22.66
CA GLN A 583 19.89 -9.74 -21.97
C GLN A 583 18.52 -9.54 -22.63
N GLU A 584 18.47 -9.50 -23.97
CA GLU A 584 17.20 -9.45 -24.73
C GLU A 584 16.36 -10.70 -24.50
N ALA A 585 16.98 -11.87 -24.53
CA ALA A 585 16.27 -13.13 -24.32
C ALA A 585 15.72 -13.25 -22.89
N ALA A 586 16.46 -12.79 -21.88
CA ALA A 586 16.02 -12.83 -20.48
C ALA A 586 14.74 -12.03 -20.25
N ILE A 587 14.64 -10.83 -20.83
CA ILE A 587 13.43 -10.01 -20.76
C ILE A 587 12.32 -10.62 -21.63
N THR A 588 12.65 -11.11 -22.83
CA THR A 588 11.66 -11.73 -23.73
C THR A 588 11.00 -12.95 -23.09
N ARG A 589 11.75 -13.82 -22.40
CA ARG A 589 11.21 -14.96 -21.66
C ARG A 589 10.22 -14.54 -20.58
N ILE A 590 10.51 -13.46 -19.87
CA ILE A 590 9.59 -12.90 -18.87
C ILE A 590 8.32 -12.41 -19.56
N LEU A 591 8.41 -11.59 -20.60
CA LEU A 591 7.23 -11.08 -21.30
C LEU A 591 6.36 -12.21 -21.85
N GLN A 592 6.97 -13.23 -22.46
CA GLN A 592 6.27 -14.41 -22.97
C GLN A 592 5.62 -15.26 -21.88
N ALA A 593 6.29 -15.44 -20.73
CA ALA A 593 5.77 -16.25 -19.63
C ALA A 593 4.51 -15.65 -18.96
N TYR A 594 4.29 -14.34 -19.16
CA TYR A 594 3.13 -13.61 -18.62
C TYR A 594 2.20 -13.08 -19.73
N ASP A 595 2.31 -13.60 -20.96
CA ASP A 595 1.47 -13.23 -22.12
C ASP A 595 1.47 -11.71 -22.45
N LEU A 596 2.63 -11.06 -22.29
CA LEU A 596 2.82 -9.63 -22.54
C LEU A 596 3.43 -9.36 -23.94
N PRO A 597 3.15 -8.19 -24.54
CA PRO A 597 3.67 -7.84 -25.84
C PRO A 597 5.21 -7.69 -25.83
N VAL A 598 5.88 -8.32 -26.80
CA VAL A 598 7.34 -8.25 -26.97
C VAL A 598 7.69 -7.21 -28.06
N PRO A 599 8.40 -6.12 -27.72
CA PRO A 599 8.82 -5.14 -28.72
C PRO A 599 9.94 -5.69 -29.62
N PRO A 600 10.04 -5.22 -30.88
CA PRO A 600 10.99 -5.76 -31.88
C PRO A 600 12.48 -5.54 -31.54
N SER A 601 12.81 -4.60 -30.65
CA SER A 601 14.14 -4.48 -30.06
C SER A 601 13.99 -4.12 -28.59
N VAL A 602 14.12 -5.12 -27.71
CA VAL A 602 13.79 -4.98 -26.29
C VAL A 602 14.70 -3.98 -25.59
N LEU A 603 16.02 -4.08 -25.79
CA LEU A 603 17.00 -3.18 -25.14
C LEU A 603 16.85 -1.71 -25.57
N ASN A 604 16.35 -1.45 -26.78
CA ASN A 604 16.09 -0.10 -27.28
C ASN A 604 14.68 0.42 -26.93
N ASN A 605 13.82 -0.43 -26.36
CA ASN A 605 12.44 -0.10 -25.99
C ASN A 605 12.15 -0.52 -24.52
N LEU A 606 13.16 -0.46 -23.65
CA LEU A 606 13.01 -0.76 -22.21
C LEU A 606 12.02 0.19 -21.50
N ASP A 607 11.75 1.35 -22.09
CA ASP A 607 10.74 2.29 -21.62
C ASP A 607 9.29 1.83 -21.87
N LYS A 608 9.09 0.79 -22.69
CA LYS A 608 7.77 0.27 -23.10
C LYS A 608 7.40 -1.06 -22.45
N ILE A 609 8.24 -1.61 -21.58
CA ILE A 609 8.00 -2.89 -20.91
C ILE A 609 7.52 -2.69 -19.47
N SER A 610 6.54 -3.48 -19.04
CA SER A 610 5.97 -3.43 -17.68
C SER A 610 6.58 -4.45 -16.71
N HIS A 611 7.23 -5.50 -17.23
CA HIS A 611 7.87 -6.53 -16.41
C HIS A 611 9.33 -6.73 -16.80
N THR A 612 10.19 -6.88 -15.80
CA THR A 612 11.62 -7.13 -15.97
C THR A 612 12.05 -8.35 -15.14
N PRO A 613 13.23 -8.94 -15.38
CA PRO A 613 13.75 -10.01 -14.53
C PRO A 613 13.81 -9.67 -13.03
N TRP A 614 13.90 -8.39 -12.65
CA TRP A 614 14.06 -7.92 -11.28
C TRP A 614 12.81 -7.29 -10.65
N VAL A 615 11.71 -7.14 -11.39
CA VAL A 615 10.45 -6.57 -10.88
C VAL A 615 9.28 -7.48 -11.22
N TYR A 616 8.42 -7.74 -10.25
CA TYR A 616 7.22 -8.55 -10.44
C TYR A 616 6.07 -8.09 -9.57
N VAL A 617 4.89 -8.64 -9.86
CA VAL A 617 3.70 -8.48 -9.05
C VAL A 617 3.48 -9.81 -8.34
N SER A 618 3.41 -9.78 -7.01
CA SER A 618 3.35 -10.98 -6.15
C SER A 618 1.97 -11.62 -6.14
N GLY A 619 1.94 -12.91 -5.77
CA GLY A 619 0.74 -13.67 -5.42
C GLY A 619 0.52 -13.87 -3.91
N GLY A 620 1.22 -13.13 -3.04
CA GLY A 620 1.04 -13.19 -1.59
C GLY A 620 -0.42 -12.93 -1.20
N THR A 621 -0.95 -13.74 -0.29
CA THR A 621 -2.36 -13.70 0.11
C THR A 621 -2.49 -13.21 1.55
N VAL A 622 -3.72 -12.86 1.95
CA VAL A 622 -4.02 -12.57 3.36
C VAL A 622 -3.65 -13.78 4.24
N GLU A 623 -3.90 -14.99 3.75
CA GLU A 623 -3.59 -16.23 4.48
C GLU A 623 -2.11 -16.40 4.77
N THR A 624 -1.24 -16.24 3.75
CA THR A 624 0.21 -16.40 3.95
C THR A 624 0.72 -15.38 4.94
N LEU A 625 0.24 -14.12 4.87
CA LEU A 625 0.62 -13.08 5.82
C LEU A 625 0.21 -13.42 7.27
N LEU A 626 -1.05 -13.83 7.48
CA LEU A 626 -1.56 -14.13 8.82
C LEU A 626 -0.86 -15.35 9.43
N GLN A 627 -0.66 -16.41 8.65
CA GLN A 627 0.09 -17.59 9.09
C GLN A 627 1.54 -17.23 9.43
N ASP A 628 2.20 -16.47 8.56
CA ASP A 628 3.62 -16.14 8.72
C ASP A 628 3.86 -15.19 9.89
N TYR A 629 2.99 -14.20 10.08
CA TYR A 629 3.15 -13.21 11.14
C TYR A 629 2.90 -13.80 12.53
N PHE A 630 1.86 -14.63 12.68
CA PHE A 630 1.50 -15.24 13.98
C PHE A 630 2.17 -16.59 14.22
N GLU A 631 3.08 -16.99 13.35
CA GLU A 631 3.81 -18.25 13.47
C GLU A 631 2.86 -19.46 13.55
N ASN A 632 1.71 -19.37 12.87
CA ASN A 632 0.65 -20.36 12.89
C ASN A 632 0.80 -21.32 11.70
N PRO A 633 1.20 -22.59 11.92
CA PRO A 633 1.36 -23.56 10.84
C PRO A 633 0.04 -24.15 10.34
N GLU A 634 -1.09 -23.85 10.98
CA GLU A 634 -2.39 -24.43 10.69
C GLU A 634 -3.18 -23.59 9.67
N GLU A 635 -4.12 -24.21 8.96
CA GLU A 635 -5.02 -23.51 8.04
C GLU A 635 -5.99 -22.60 8.80
N LEU A 636 -6.18 -21.38 8.27
CA LEU A 636 -7.03 -20.36 8.87
C LEU A 636 -8.51 -20.68 8.67
N THR A 637 -9.32 -20.40 9.70
CA THR A 637 -10.77 -20.56 9.58
C THR A 637 -11.38 -19.38 8.84
N HIS A 638 -11.98 -19.63 7.69
CA HIS A 638 -12.66 -18.61 6.88
C HIS A 638 -13.98 -19.13 6.32
N VAL A 639 -14.85 -18.20 5.90
CA VAL A 639 -16.10 -18.47 5.19
C VAL A 639 -16.15 -17.65 3.91
N GLU A 640 -16.69 -18.23 2.85
CA GLU A 640 -16.67 -17.65 1.50
C GLU A 640 -18.07 -17.57 0.89
N LYS A 641 -18.30 -16.57 0.03
CA LYS A 641 -19.53 -16.41 -0.75
C LYS A 641 -19.28 -15.69 -2.06
N HIS A 642 -19.92 -16.14 -3.13
CA HIS A 642 -20.13 -15.37 -4.36
C HIS A 642 -21.52 -14.72 -4.31
N PRO A 643 -21.64 -13.44 -3.90
CA PRO A 643 -22.93 -12.75 -3.86
C PRO A 643 -23.35 -12.33 -5.27
N GLU A 644 -24.62 -12.52 -5.63
CA GLU A 644 -25.15 -12.04 -6.92
C GLU A 644 -25.40 -10.53 -6.92
N ASN A 645 -25.66 -9.95 -5.74
CA ASN A 645 -26.00 -8.54 -5.56
C ASN A 645 -25.63 -8.05 -4.15
N ALA A 646 -25.75 -6.73 -3.92
CA ALA A 646 -25.40 -6.12 -2.64
C ALA A 646 -26.29 -6.58 -1.46
N HIS A 647 -27.53 -7.01 -1.71
CA HIS A 647 -28.40 -7.58 -0.67
C HIS A 647 -27.81 -8.90 -0.17
N GLU A 648 -27.49 -9.82 -1.07
CA GLU A 648 -26.89 -11.09 -0.69
C GLU A 648 -25.57 -10.91 0.05
N LEU A 649 -24.77 -9.92 -0.35
CA LEU A 649 -23.53 -9.58 0.35
C LEU A 649 -23.79 -9.08 1.78
N ALA A 650 -24.77 -8.20 1.98
CA ALA A 650 -25.15 -7.74 3.32
C ALA A 650 -25.68 -8.88 4.20
N ALA A 651 -26.47 -9.78 3.63
CA ALA A 651 -26.99 -10.96 4.31
C ALA A 651 -25.84 -11.92 4.69
N PHE A 652 -24.90 -12.17 3.77
CA PHE A 652 -23.72 -13.03 4.01
C PHE A 652 -22.93 -12.59 5.23
N PHE A 653 -22.54 -11.31 5.32
CA PHE A 653 -21.77 -10.84 6.48
C PHE A 653 -22.59 -10.91 7.78
N SER A 654 -23.88 -10.63 7.72
CA SER A 654 -24.76 -10.71 8.89
C SER A 654 -24.92 -12.16 9.39
N ASP A 655 -25.10 -13.11 8.47
CA ASP A 655 -25.21 -14.55 8.77
C ASP A 655 -23.88 -15.12 9.28
N ALA A 656 -22.76 -14.74 8.66
CA ALA A 656 -21.43 -15.18 9.09
C ALA A 656 -21.12 -14.74 10.53
N LEU A 657 -21.55 -13.54 10.94
CA LEU A 657 -21.42 -13.05 12.31
C LEU A 657 -22.40 -13.75 13.28
N LYS A 658 -23.62 -14.07 12.83
CA LYS A 658 -24.58 -14.88 13.61
C LYS A 658 -24.07 -16.30 13.91
N ASP A 659 -23.25 -16.86 13.04
CA ASP A 659 -22.73 -18.22 13.21
C ASP A 659 -21.49 -18.30 14.12
N LEU A 660 -20.96 -17.15 14.58
CA LEU A 660 -19.79 -17.12 15.46
C LEU A 660 -20.10 -17.67 16.86
N PRO A 661 -19.11 -18.30 17.54
CA PRO A 661 -19.21 -18.67 18.94
C PRO A 661 -19.56 -17.47 19.84
N SER A 662 -20.43 -17.68 20.85
CA SER A 662 -20.90 -16.61 21.75
C SER A 662 -19.79 -15.84 22.45
N ALA A 663 -18.68 -16.54 22.76
CA ALA A 663 -17.51 -15.89 23.35
C ALA A 663 -16.89 -14.86 22.37
N ILE A 664 -16.75 -15.19 21.09
CA ILE A 664 -16.22 -14.27 20.07
C ILE A 664 -17.20 -13.12 19.84
N LYS A 665 -18.51 -13.40 19.76
CA LYS A 665 -19.55 -12.37 19.60
C LYS A 665 -19.44 -11.28 20.66
N SER A 666 -19.21 -11.64 21.92
CA SER A 666 -19.11 -10.66 23.01
C SER A 666 -17.99 -9.62 22.81
N TYR A 667 -16.85 -10.01 22.22
CA TYR A 667 -15.74 -9.10 21.88
C TYR A 667 -15.98 -8.30 20.60
N LEU A 668 -16.95 -8.70 19.77
CA LEU A 668 -17.31 -7.96 18.56
C LEU A 668 -18.44 -6.95 18.84
N GLU A 669 -19.35 -7.27 19.77
CA GLU A 669 -20.47 -6.41 20.17
C GLU A 669 -20.01 -5.12 20.86
N ASP A 670 -18.89 -5.16 21.58
CA ASP A 670 -18.29 -4.01 22.26
C ASP A 670 -17.48 -3.09 21.31
N GLY A 671 -17.21 -3.56 20.08
CA GLY A 671 -16.45 -2.84 19.06
C GLY A 671 -14.95 -2.73 19.35
N SER A 672 -14.41 -3.54 20.27
CA SER A 672 -13.01 -3.53 20.66
C SER A 672 -12.09 -4.25 19.67
N HIS A 673 -12.65 -5.19 18.90
CA HIS A 673 -11.94 -6.00 17.92
C HIS A 673 -12.64 -6.01 16.57
N SER A 674 -11.84 -6.14 15.51
CA SER A 674 -12.30 -6.21 14.12
C SER A 674 -11.96 -7.56 13.51
N LEU A 675 -12.75 -8.00 12.52
CA LEU A 675 -12.42 -9.20 11.73
C LEU A 675 -11.82 -8.78 10.39
N ILE A 676 -10.94 -9.60 9.82
CA ILE A 676 -10.41 -9.35 8.46
C ILE A 676 -11.35 -9.97 7.42
N ALA A 677 -11.64 -9.23 6.36
CA ALA A 677 -12.38 -9.71 5.20
C ALA A 677 -11.69 -9.30 3.89
N SER A 678 -11.95 -10.06 2.83
CA SER A 678 -11.53 -9.74 1.48
C SER A 678 -12.70 -9.75 0.51
N SER A 679 -12.69 -8.79 -0.40
CA SER A 679 -13.40 -8.81 -1.67
C SER A 679 -12.47 -9.37 -2.76
N PRO A 680 -12.97 -9.59 -3.99
CA PRO A 680 -12.13 -10.02 -5.10
C PRO A 680 -10.97 -9.07 -5.47
N THR A 681 -11.01 -7.81 -5.03
CA THR A 681 -9.97 -6.82 -5.38
C THR A 681 -9.40 -6.07 -4.18
N HIS A 682 -9.97 -6.24 -2.98
CA HIS A 682 -9.62 -5.43 -1.81
C HIS A 682 -9.69 -6.23 -0.51
N VAL A 683 -8.90 -5.84 0.49
CA VAL A 683 -8.92 -6.44 1.84
C VAL A 683 -9.17 -5.33 2.85
N PHE A 684 -10.04 -5.58 3.82
CA PHE A 684 -10.55 -4.58 4.75
C PHE A 684 -10.95 -5.20 6.10
N SER A 685 -11.26 -4.38 7.08
CA SER A 685 -11.67 -4.83 8.42
C SER A 685 -13.18 -4.68 8.61
N VAL A 686 -13.84 -5.73 9.10
CA VAL A 686 -15.27 -5.72 9.45
C VAL A 686 -15.46 -5.13 10.84
N ILE A 687 -16.29 -4.08 10.93
CA ILE A 687 -16.62 -3.34 12.15
C ILE A 687 -17.95 -3.83 12.73
N ALA A 688 -17.96 -5.08 13.20
CA ALA A 688 -19.17 -5.77 13.67
C ALA A 688 -19.95 -5.02 14.78
N GLY A 689 -19.24 -4.29 15.64
CA GLY A 689 -19.84 -3.49 16.73
C GLY A 689 -20.49 -2.17 16.31
N SER A 690 -20.45 -1.81 15.02
CA SER A 690 -21.14 -0.62 14.50
C SER A 690 -22.64 -0.67 14.81
N PRO A 691 -23.28 0.37 15.38
CA PRO A 691 -24.58 0.25 16.05
C PRO A 691 -25.69 -0.45 15.24
N LEU A 692 -25.96 0.00 14.01
CA LEU A 692 -27.00 -0.60 13.16
C LEU A 692 -26.57 -1.92 12.52
N PHE A 693 -25.27 -2.10 12.29
CA PHE A 693 -24.78 -3.36 11.75
C PHE A 693 -24.79 -4.46 12.80
N ARG A 694 -24.46 -4.13 14.05
CA ARG A 694 -24.65 -4.98 15.23
C ARG A 694 -26.09 -5.47 15.32
N GLU A 695 -27.05 -4.56 15.19
CA GLU A 695 -28.47 -4.94 15.19
C GLU A 695 -28.81 -5.96 14.11
N ALA A 696 -28.15 -5.95 12.94
CA ALA A 696 -28.42 -6.91 11.85
C ALA A 696 -28.06 -8.36 12.22
N TRP A 697 -27.02 -8.55 13.04
CA TRP A 697 -26.50 -9.87 13.40
C TRP A 697 -26.72 -10.30 14.85
N SER A 698 -27.07 -9.38 15.76
CA SER A 698 -27.33 -9.69 17.18
C SER A 698 -28.79 -10.03 17.50
N ASN A 699 -29.65 -10.19 16.49
CA ASN A 699 -31.08 -10.47 16.63
C ASN A 699 -31.46 -11.89 16.18
N ASP A 700 -32.66 -12.35 16.56
CA ASP A 700 -33.18 -13.70 16.26
C ASP A 700 -33.83 -13.84 14.86
N TRP A 701 -33.91 -12.78 14.07
CA TRP A 701 -34.51 -12.83 12.73
C TRP A 701 -33.54 -13.45 11.73
N TYR A 702 -34.04 -14.08 10.66
CA TYR A 702 -33.20 -14.39 9.50
C TYR A 702 -32.65 -13.10 8.89
N SER A 703 -31.35 -13.06 8.56
CA SER A 703 -30.68 -11.81 8.14
C SER A 703 -31.31 -11.19 6.90
N TYR A 704 -31.65 -12.00 5.91
CA TYR A 704 -32.37 -11.55 4.71
C TYR A 704 -33.73 -10.92 5.04
N THR A 705 -34.50 -11.55 5.94
CA THR A 705 -35.82 -11.04 6.37
C THR A 705 -35.69 -9.74 7.14
N TRP A 706 -34.73 -9.63 8.06
CA TRP A 706 -34.48 -8.41 8.80
C TRP A 706 -34.06 -7.25 7.87
N LEU A 707 -33.15 -7.51 6.92
CA LEU A 707 -32.73 -6.52 5.94
C LEU A 707 -33.92 -5.99 5.14
N ARG A 708 -34.76 -6.88 4.60
CA ARG A 708 -35.94 -6.51 3.80
C ARG A 708 -37.02 -5.79 4.62
N ASP A 709 -37.43 -6.37 5.74
CA ASP A 709 -38.66 -5.96 6.43
C ASP A 709 -38.43 -4.89 7.49
N VAL A 710 -37.19 -4.71 7.95
CA VAL A 710 -36.83 -3.71 8.97
C VAL A 710 -36.01 -2.58 8.35
N TRP A 711 -34.83 -2.91 7.82
CA TRP A 711 -33.87 -1.89 7.38
C TRP A 711 -34.25 -1.23 6.05
N VAL A 712 -34.58 -2.03 5.02
CA VAL A 712 -35.04 -1.53 3.71
C VAL A 712 -36.38 -0.82 3.86
N LYS A 713 -37.31 -1.35 4.64
CA LYS A 713 -38.63 -0.73 4.83
C LYS A 713 -38.52 0.69 5.39
N ASN A 714 -37.67 0.93 6.39
CA ASN A 714 -37.42 2.27 6.92
C ASN A 714 -36.89 3.24 5.85
N HIS A 715 -35.97 2.77 4.99
CA HIS A 715 -35.47 3.59 3.88
C HIS A 715 -36.54 3.86 2.81
N GLN A 716 -37.37 2.87 2.48
CA GLN A 716 -38.48 3.03 1.54
C GLN A 716 -39.51 4.03 2.07
N ASP A 717 -39.89 3.93 3.34
CA ASP A 717 -40.82 4.86 3.98
C ASP A 717 -40.27 6.30 3.91
N PHE A 718 -38.97 6.50 4.14
CA PHE A 718 -38.35 7.81 3.96
C PHE A 718 -38.44 8.31 2.50
N LEU A 719 -38.17 7.46 1.51
CA LEU A 719 -38.25 7.85 0.10
C LEU A 719 -39.68 8.17 -0.36
N GLU A 720 -40.68 7.44 0.16
CA GLU A 720 -42.10 7.63 -0.12
C GLU A 720 -42.65 8.89 0.58
N ASP A 721 -42.17 9.19 1.79
CA ASP A 721 -42.61 10.34 2.57
C ASP A 721 -41.90 11.65 2.17
N THR A 722 -40.78 11.58 1.45
CA THR A 722 -40.02 12.76 1.04
C THR A 722 -40.44 13.25 -0.35
N VAL A 723 -41.37 14.20 -0.37
CA VAL A 723 -41.84 14.89 -1.58
C VAL A 723 -41.13 16.24 -1.70
N LEU A 724 -40.51 16.51 -2.85
CA LEU A 724 -39.98 17.82 -3.20
C LEU A 724 -41.02 18.60 -3.99
N ASP A 725 -41.37 19.79 -3.53
CA ASP A 725 -42.14 20.74 -4.32
C ASP A 725 -41.27 21.41 -5.40
N GLN A 726 -41.89 22.21 -6.27
CA GLN A 726 -41.19 22.91 -7.35
C GLN A 726 -40.01 23.75 -6.84
N GLN A 727 -40.16 24.43 -5.69
CA GLN A 727 -39.08 25.21 -5.09
C GLN A 727 -37.91 24.32 -4.66
N GLY A 728 -38.19 23.17 -4.03
CA GLY A 728 -37.19 22.18 -3.64
C GLY A 728 -36.47 21.54 -4.83
N ILE A 729 -37.20 21.25 -5.91
CA ILE A 729 -36.62 20.72 -7.17
C ILE A 729 -35.64 21.73 -7.76
N PHE A 730 -36.05 22.99 -7.93
CA PHE A 730 -35.17 24.02 -8.49
C PHE A 730 -33.98 24.31 -7.58
N THR A 731 -34.21 24.40 -6.26
CA THR A 731 -33.12 24.56 -5.29
C THR A 731 -32.09 23.44 -5.39
N PHE A 732 -32.53 22.19 -5.57
CA PHE A 732 -31.63 21.06 -5.77
C PHE A 732 -30.83 21.19 -7.06
N ILE A 733 -31.48 21.50 -8.19
CA ILE A 733 -30.83 21.63 -9.49
C ILE A 733 -29.80 22.77 -9.47
N GLU A 734 -30.16 23.94 -8.96
CA GLU A 734 -29.24 25.09 -8.84
C GLU A 734 -28.00 24.73 -8.03
N ARG A 735 -28.18 24.06 -6.89
CA ARG A 735 -27.06 23.61 -6.03
C ARG A 735 -26.19 22.58 -6.72
N PHE A 736 -26.80 21.60 -7.38
CA PHE A 736 -26.09 20.58 -8.15
C PHE A 736 -25.27 21.22 -9.28
N CYS A 737 -25.89 22.08 -10.08
CA CYS A 737 -25.24 22.79 -11.17
C CYS A 737 -24.13 23.72 -10.67
N ALA A 738 -24.34 24.44 -9.57
CA ALA A 738 -23.33 25.30 -8.98
C ALA A 738 -22.12 24.52 -8.44
N LYS A 739 -22.36 23.39 -7.75
CA LYS A 739 -21.31 22.56 -7.14
C LYS A 739 -20.41 21.87 -8.18
N TYR A 740 -20.98 21.47 -9.32
CA TYR A 740 -20.27 20.70 -10.34
C TYR A 740 -20.02 21.47 -11.65
N SER A 741 -20.03 22.81 -11.59
CA SER A 741 -19.70 23.69 -12.73
C SER A 741 -20.57 23.47 -13.98
N LEU A 742 -21.88 23.25 -13.79
CA LEU A 742 -22.89 23.09 -14.84
C LEU A 742 -23.90 24.26 -14.85
N GLN A 743 -23.48 25.46 -14.47
CA GLN A 743 -24.39 26.63 -14.34
C GLN A 743 -25.05 27.00 -15.67
N ASN A 744 -24.35 26.75 -16.77
CA ASN A 744 -24.85 26.92 -18.14
C ASN A 744 -26.00 25.97 -18.50
N LEU A 745 -26.16 24.85 -17.80
CA LEU A 745 -27.26 23.89 -18.03
C LEU A 745 -28.44 24.10 -17.08
N ALA A 746 -28.33 24.96 -16.08
CA ALA A 746 -29.32 25.05 -15.00
C ALA A 746 -30.73 25.43 -15.52
N TYR A 747 -30.81 26.34 -16.49
CA TYR A 747 -32.10 26.76 -17.07
C TYR A 747 -32.80 25.62 -17.81
N ASP A 748 -32.10 24.94 -18.72
CA ASP A 748 -32.66 23.80 -19.48
C ASP A 748 -33.01 22.64 -18.54
N PHE A 749 -32.24 22.46 -17.47
CA PHE A 749 -32.50 21.45 -16.45
C PHE A 749 -33.77 21.78 -15.64
N HIS A 750 -33.99 23.04 -15.27
CA HIS A 750 -35.25 23.46 -14.64
C HIS A 750 -36.46 23.18 -15.53
N ASP A 751 -36.37 23.53 -16.82
CA ASP A 751 -37.44 23.32 -17.79
C ASP A 751 -37.75 21.82 -17.97
N PHE A 752 -36.71 20.97 -18.01
CA PHE A 752 -36.88 19.52 -18.11
C PHE A 752 -37.53 18.89 -16.87
N CYS A 753 -37.29 19.46 -15.68
CA CYS A 753 -37.83 19.01 -14.40
C CYS A 753 -38.95 19.93 -13.87
N SER A 754 -39.74 20.53 -14.74
CA SER A 754 -40.73 21.57 -14.40
C SER A 754 -42.00 21.10 -13.66
N ASP A 755 -42.00 19.91 -13.06
CA ASP A 755 -43.17 19.37 -12.35
C ASP A 755 -43.49 20.16 -11.08
N TYR A 756 -44.76 20.10 -10.64
CA TYR A 756 -45.19 20.75 -9.39
C TYR A 756 -44.58 20.10 -8.14
N SER A 757 -44.37 18.79 -8.18
CA SER A 757 -43.73 18.02 -7.12
C SER A 757 -43.19 16.70 -7.65
N LEU A 758 -42.09 16.21 -7.07
CA LEU A 758 -41.47 14.93 -7.40
C LEU A 758 -41.04 14.20 -6.12
N LEU A 759 -41.17 12.88 -6.13
CA LEU A 759 -40.47 12.02 -5.19
C LEU A 759 -38.97 11.95 -5.55
N LEU A 760 -38.13 11.58 -4.59
CA LEU A 760 -36.67 11.45 -4.81
C LEU A 760 -36.32 10.50 -5.97
N PRO A 761 -36.91 9.29 -6.06
CA PRO A 761 -36.64 8.38 -7.18
C PRO A 761 -37.03 8.97 -8.55
N GLU A 762 -38.14 9.72 -8.59
CA GLU A 762 -38.64 10.33 -9.83
C GLU A 762 -37.73 11.48 -10.28
N LEU A 763 -37.30 12.33 -9.34
CA LEU A 763 -36.31 13.37 -9.61
C LEU A 763 -35.00 12.76 -10.11
N TYR A 764 -34.52 11.67 -9.49
CA TYR A 764 -33.29 11.01 -9.90
C TYR A 764 -33.39 10.48 -11.34
N GLU A 765 -34.50 9.83 -11.68
CA GLU A 765 -34.75 9.30 -13.01
C GLU A 765 -34.78 10.41 -14.07
N LYS A 766 -35.54 11.49 -13.82
CA LYS A 766 -35.61 12.64 -14.74
C LYS A 766 -34.26 13.34 -14.88
N ALA A 767 -33.59 13.63 -13.78
CA ALA A 767 -32.26 14.23 -13.79
C ALA A 767 -31.23 13.36 -14.53
N SER A 768 -31.26 12.05 -14.34
CA SER A 768 -30.38 11.12 -15.05
C SER A 768 -30.63 11.11 -16.56
N ARG A 769 -31.89 11.22 -16.99
CA ARG A 769 -32.25 11.34 -18.42
C ARG A 769 -31.78 12.68 -18.99
N PHE A 770 -32.02 13.78 -18.29
CA PHE A 770 -31.52 15.10 -18.69
C PHE A 770 -30.00 15.09 -18.88
N LEU A 771 -29.25 14.59 -17.89
CA LEU A 771 -27.78 14.52 -17.96
C LEU A 771 -27.30 13.66 -19.13
N LYS A 772 -28.01 12.56 -19.44
CA LYS A 772 -27.71 11.71 -20.60
C LYS A 772 -27.89 12.44 -21.93
N ASP A 773 -28.86 13.33 -22.02
CA ASP A 773 -29.16 14.10 -23.23
C ASP A 773 -28.27 15.36 -23.36
N ALA A 774 -27.92 15.98 -22.23
CA ALA A 774 -27.19 17.26 -22.19
C ALA A 774 -25.66 17.13 -22.20
N LEU A 775 -25.10 16.02 -21.71
CA LEU A 775 -23.65 15.83 -21.64
C LEU A 775 -23.09 15.13 -22.90
N PRO A 776 -21.79 15.33 -23.23
CA PRO A 776 -21.12 14.60 -24.32
C PRO A 776 -21.29 13.08 -24.19
N LYS A 777 -21.29 12.36 -25.32
CA LYS A 777 -21.47 10.89 -25.38
C LYS A 777 -20.30 10.07 -24.81
N THR A 778 -19.58 10.58 -23.82
CA THR A 778 -18.57 9.80 -23.07
C THR A 778 -19.28 9.09 -21.92
N GLU A 779 -19.39 7.77 -22.01
CA GLU A 779 -20.09 6.93 -21.02
C GLU A 779 -19.53 7.09 -19.59
N SER A 780 -18.21 7.28 -19.45
CA SER A 780 -17.54 7.49 -18.16
C SER A 780 -17.96 8.80 -17.46
N LEU A 781 -18.19 9.87 -18.22
CA LEU A 781 -18.57 11.17 -17.69
C LEU A 781 -20.03 11.16 -17.22
N LEU A 782 -20.93 10.50 -17.97
CA LEU A 782 -22.32 10.32 -17.55
C LEU A 782 -22.40 9.53 -16.23
N ALA A 783 -21.70 8.40 -16.14
CA ALA A 783 -21.66 7.60 -14.92
C ALA A 783 -21.11 8.38 -13.72
N LEU A 784 -20.15 9.30 -13.92
CA LEU A 784 -19.68 10.19 -12.88
C LEU A 784 -20.79 11.13 -12.37
N TYR A 785 -21.50 11.82 -13.27
CA TYR A 785 -22.53 12.77 -12.87
C TYR A 785 -23.74 12.09 -12.23
N GLN A 786 -24.11 10.89 -12.67
CA GLN A 786 -25.14 10.08 -12.00
C GLN A 786 -24.75 9.71 -10.56
N ARG A 787 -23.48 9.33 -10.33
CA ARG A 787 -22.98 9.09 -8.97
C ARG A 787 -22.96 10.36 -8.12
N ARG A 788 -22.56 11.50 -8.71
CA ARG A 788 -22.60 12.82 -8.06
C ARG A 788 -24.03 13.24 -7.70
N LEU A 789 -24.99 12.90 -8.56
CA LEU A 789 -26.41 13.16 -8.36
C LEU A 789 -26.92 12.37 -7.15
N ALA A 790 -26.67 11.05 -7.11
CA ALA A 790 -27.05 10.21 -5.98
C ALA A 790 -26.39 10.68 -4.66
N HIS A 791 -25.09 11.00 -4.70
CA HIS A 791 -24.37 11.57 -3.56
C HIS A 791 -25.01 12.87 -3.06
N GLN A 792 -25.35 13.81 -3.97
CA GLN A 792 -25.94 15.08 -3.60
C GLN A 792 -27.32 14.88 -2.95
N MET A 793 -28.13 13.95 -3.46
CA MET A 793 -29.43 13.63 -2.88
C MET A 793 -29.30 13.14 -1.43
N VAL A 794 -28.40 12.20 -1.15
CA VAL A 794 -28.16 11.68 0.20
C VAL A 794 -27.60 12.77 1.13
N GLN A 795 -26.80 13.69 0.61
CA GLN A 795 -26.18 14.75 1.42
C GLN A 795 -27.16 15.89 1.78
N ASP A 796 -27.98 16.31 0.82
CA ASP A 796 -28.77 17.55 0.92
C ASP A 796 -30.21 17.32 1.36
N ILE A 797 -30.84 16.24 0.92
CA ILE A 797 -32.28 16.06 1.12
C ILE A 797 -32.51 15.38 2.49
N PRO A 798 -33.54 15.79 3.26
CA PRO A 798 -34.63 16.70 2.92
C PRO A 798 -34.33 18.19 3.14
N TYR A 799 -35.11 19.04 2.49
CA TYR A 799 -35.09 20.49 2.69
C TYR A 799 -36.04 20.90 3.81
N THR A 800 -35.67 21.95 4.54
CA THR A 800 -36.46 22.57 5.61
C THR A 800 -36.58 24.07 5.33
N SER A 801 -37.79 24.62 5.41
CA SER A 801 -37.97 26.07 5.28
C SER A 801 -37.43 26.80 6.52
N ASP A 802 -36.88 27.99 6.31
CA ASP A 802 -36.52 28.93 7.38
C ASP A 802 -37.64 29.14 8.42
N GLN A 803 -38.92 29.08 8.00
CA GLN A 803 -40.08 29.22 8.89
C GLN A 803 -40.22 28.06 9.88
N GLN A 804 -39.72 26.87 9.54
CA GLN A 804 -39.78 25.67 10.39
C GLN A 804 -38.60 25.59 11.36
N LEU A 805 -37.60 26.48 11.24
CA LEU A 805 -36.42 26.47 12.09
C LEU A 805 -36.72 26.51 13.59
N PRO A 806 -37.66 27.32 14.10
CA PRO A 806 -37.95 27.31 15.53
C PRO A 806 -38.34 25.93 16.06
N GLU A 807 -39.20 25.22 15.33
CA GLU A 807 -39.65 23.87 15.67
C GLU A 807 -38.52 22.84 15.52
N VAL A 808 -37.76 22.91 14.41
CA VAL A 808 -36.63 22.01 14.16
C VAL A 808 -35.54 22.18 15.22
N LEU A 809 -35.24 23.42 15.60
CA LEU A 809 -34.27 23.71 16.65
C LEU A 809 -34.70 23.11 17.99
N ASP A 810 -35.98 23.26 18.36
CA ASP A 810 -36.53 22.73 19.60
C ASP A 810 -36.53 21.20 19.63
N LYS A 811 -36.96 20.54 18.54
CA LYS A 811 -36.96 19.07 18.42
C LYS A 811 -35.57 18.47 18.63
N ILE A 812 -34.59 18.94 17.85
CA ILE A 812 -33.21 18.43 17.94
C ILE A 812 -32.60 18.75 19.30
N SER A 813 -32.79 19.98 19.83
CA SER A 813 -32.24 20.36 21.14
C SER A 813 -32.85 19.55 22.27
N SER A 814 -34.14 19.21 22.18
CA SER A 814 -34.84 18.36 23.13
C SER A 814 -34.35 16.92 23.07
N TYR A 815 -34.17 16.36 21.88
CA TYR A 815 -33.58 15.03 21.70
C TYR A 815 -32.16 14.95 22.29
N LEU A 816 -31.36 16.00 22.10
CA LEU A 816 -30.01 16.09 22.63
C LEU A 816 -29.95 16.41 24.13
N GLY A 817 -31.08 16.76 24.77
CA GLY A 817 -31.15 17.13 26.19
C GLY A 817 -30.59 18.51 26.51
N ILE A 818 -30.62 19.44 25.56
CA ILE A 818 -29.97 20.76 25.62
C ILE A 818 -30.90 21.93 25.26
N SER A 819 -32.23 21.78 25.34
CA SER A 819 -33.21 22.83 25.01
C SER A 819 -33.03 24.11 25.83
N SER A 820 -32.49 24.02 27.06
CA SER A 820 -32.15 25.21 27.86
C SER A 820 -30.98 26.02 27.31
N ARG A 821 -30.16 25.43 26.44
CA ARG A 821 -28.95 26.04 25.87
C ARG A 821 -29.16 26.56 24.47
N ILE A 822 -29.99 25.89 23.67
CA ILE A 822 -30.25 26.24 22.26
C ILE A 822 -31.75 26.37 22.05
N THR A 823 -32.17 27.61 21.79
CA THR A 823 -33.53 27.95 21.34
C THR A 823 -33.43 28.97 20.21
N TYR A 824 -34.44 29.02 19.35
CA TYR A 824 -34.49 30.03 18.29
C TYR A 824 -34.46 31.45 18.86
N GLU A 825 -35.26 31.75 19.88
CA GLU A 825 -35.33 33.07 20.50
C GLU A 825 -33.98 33.57 21.01
N LYS A 826 -33.18 32.68 21.60
CA LYS A 826 -31.84 33.02 22.12
C LYS A 826 -30.86 33.39 21.02
N PHE A 827 -30.99 32.78 19.84
CA PHE A 827 -30.06 32.93 18.72
C PHE A 827 -30.65 33.64 17.49
N SER A 828 -31.87 34.20 17.58
CA SER A 828 -32.61 34.74 16.44
C SER A 828 -31.80 35.72 15.62
N LYS A 829 -31.17 36.71 16.26
CA LYS A 829 -30.29 37.69 15.60
C LYS A 829 -29.13 37.05 14.84
N LEU A 830 -28.52 36.02 15.42
CA LEU A 830 -27.41 35.31 14.81
C LEU A 830 -27.89 34.42 13.66
N ILE A 831 -29.05 33.80 13.79
CA ILE A 831 -29.66 32.97 12.75
C ILE A 831 -30.07 33.85 11.55
N GLU A 832 -30.82 34.93 11.79
CA GLU A 832 -31.32 35.88 10.78
C GLU A 832 -30.18 36.57 10.02
N GLN A 833 -29.00 36.71 10.62
CA GLN A 833 -27.83 37.27 9.94
C GLN A 833 -27.25 36.32 8.87
N PHE A 834 -27.37 35.00 9.05
CA PHE A 834 -26.70 34.01 8.20
C PHE A 834 -27.68 33.22 7.32
N ILE A 835 -28.96 33.18 7.68
CA ILE A 835 -30.02 32.48 6.95
C ILE A 835 -30.93 33.52 6.28
N PRO A 836 -30.93 33.60 4.94
CA PRO A 836 -31.85 34.47 4.22
C PRO A 836 -33.31 34.09 4.46
N ASN A 837 -34.19 35.09 4.49
CA ASN A 837 -35.64 34.88 4.52
C ASN A 837 -36.11 34.10 3.28
N PHE A 838 -37.12 33.25 3.45
CA PHE A 838 -37.70 32.41 2.39
C PHE A 838 -36.71 31.40 1.77
N SER A 839 -35.72 30.97 2.55
CA SER A 839 -34.74 29.98 2.10
C SER A 839 -35.14 28.55 2.45
N LEU A 840 -34.76 27.63 1.57
CA LEU A 840 -34.79 26.20 1.84
C LEU A 840 -33.41 25.74 2.26
N LEU A 841 -33.32 25.16 3.46
CA LEU A 841 -32.10 24.66 4.07
C LEU A 841 -31.97 23.17 3.83
N SER A 842 -30.84 22.72 3.30
CA SER A 842 -30.55 21.30 3.19
C SER A 842 -30.27 20.66 4.55
N SER A 843 -30.37 19.34 4.60
CA SER A 843 -29.89 18.53 5.71
C SER A 843 -28.44 18.88 6.10
N GLY A 844 -27.58 19.15 5.11
CA GLY A 844 -26.22 19.66 5.33
C GLY A 844 -26.18 21.02 6.03
N GLU A 845 -26.96 21.98 5.57
CA GLU A 845 -27.01 23.33 6.13
C GLU A 845 -27.57 23.35 7.55
N ILE A 846 -28.58 22.52 7.86
CA ILE A 846 -29.09 22.36 9.24
C ILE A 846 -27.98 21.81 10.15
N ARG A 847 -27.19 20.83 9.70
CA ARG A 847 -26.03 20.35 10.46
C ARG A 847 -25.03 21.47 10.72
N HIS A 848 -24.70 22.25 9.70
CA HIS A 848 -23.76 23.38 9.84
C HIS A 848 -24.28 24.44 10.80
N LEU A 849 -25.55 24.81 10.71
CA LEU A 849 -26.22 25.71 11.64
C LEU A 849 -26.08 25.19 13.07
N PHE A 850 -26.48 23.95 13.33
CA PHE A 850 -26.42 23.36 14.67
C PHE A 850 -25.00 23.29 15.23
N LYS A 851 -24.01 22.94 14.41
CA LYS A 851 -22.60 22.94 14.83
C LYS A 851 -22.16 24.34 15.26
N GLY A 852 -22.51 25.37 14.49
CA GLY A 852 -22.25 26.77 14.85
C GLY A 852 -22.92 27.19 16.16
N LEU A 853 -24.21 26.88 16.31
CA LEU A 853 -24.96 27.18 17.54
C LEU A 853 -24.42 26.43 18.77
N MET A 854 -23.98 25.18 18.60
CA MET A 854 -23.33 24.41 19.65
C MET A 854 -21.99 25.05 20.06
N MET A 855 -21.13 25.38 19.10
CA MET A 855 -19.86 26.05 19.39
C MET A 855 -20.08 27.40 20.09
N GLU A 856 -21.05 28.19 19.63
CA GLU A 856 -21.37 29.49 20.22
C GLU A 856 -22.01 29.34 21.62
N SER A 857 -22.92 28.39 21.81
CA SER A 857 -23.59 28.21 23.11
C SER A 857 -22.64 27.72 24.20
N TYR A 858 -21.67 26.87 23.84
CA TYR A 858 -20.68 26.34 24.79
C TYR A 858 -19.36 27.14 24.82
N GLN A 859 -19.16 28.08 23.89
CA GLN A 859 -17.92 28.84 23.69
C GLN A 859 -16.67 27.93 23.62
N ARG A 860 -16.78 26.79 22.92
CA ARG A 860 -15.68 25.82 22.75
C ARG A 860 -15.79 25.05 21.43
N LEU A 861 -14.64 24.59 20.94
CA LEU A 861 -14.51 23.84 19.68
C LEU A 861 -14.48 22.32 19.89
N TYR A 862 -14.04 21.89 21.07
CA TYR A 862 -13.79 20.50 21.41
C TYR A 862 -14.70 20.04 22.55
N PHE A 863 -15.10 18.78 22.49
CA PHE A 863 -16.06 18.16 23.40
C PHE A 863 -15.57 16.80 23.89
N GLU A 864 -16.06 16.39 25.05
CA GLU A 864 -15.74 15.09 25.67
C GLU A 864 -16.54 13.94 25.03
N GLU A 865 -17.68 14.27 24.40
CA GLU A 865 -18.58 13.32 23.74
C GLU A 865 -18.68 13.61 22.24
N ASP A 866 -18.98 12.58 21.43
CA ASP A 866 -19.21 12.73 19.99
C ASP A 866 -20.56 13.41 19.70
N VAL A 867 -20.58 14.72 19.90
CA VAL A 867 -21.74 15.57 19.62
C VAL A 867 -22.14 15.51 18.15
N PHE A 868 -21.19 15.30 17.23
CA PHE A 868 -21.50 15.24 15.81
C PHE A 868 -22.31 13.98 15.47
N LEU A 869 -21.91 12.83 16.00
CA LEU A 869 -22.67 11.58 15.84
C LEU A 869 -24.03 11.67 16.53
N ARG A 870 -24.11 12.25 17.75
CA ARG A 870 -25.40 12.48 18.44
C ARG A 870 -26.33 13.37 17.63
N LEU A 871 -25.81 14.44 17.01
CA LEU A 871 -26.57 15.32 16.11
C LEU A 871 -27.07 14.55 14.89
N ALA A 872 -26.23 13.73 14.26
CA ALA A 872 -26.62 12.88 13.13
C ALA A 872 -27.81 11.97 13.50
N THR A 873 -27.74 11.33 14.66
CA THR A 873 -28.82 10.47 15.18
C THR A 873 -30.10 11.27 15.45
N ALA A 874 -30.00 12.44 16.08
CA ALA A 874 -31.15 13.31 16.35
C ALA A 874 -31.85 13.75 15.05
N MET A 875 -31.06 14.12 14.03
CA MET A 875 -31.60 14.51 12.73
C MET A 875 -32.30 13.36 12.03
N ARG A 876 -31.73 12.15 12.05
CA ARG A 876 -32.39 10.96 11.48
C ARG A 876 -33.68 10.61 12.19
N HIS A 877 -33.70 10.71 13.53
CA HIS A 877 -34.92 10.47 14.32
C HIS A 877 -36.07 11.40 13.90
N HIS A 878 -35.76 12.65 13.58
CA HIS A 878 -36.75 13.62 13.11
C HIS A 878 -36.90 13.68 11.58
N ARG A 879 -36.34 12.71 10.83
CA ARG A 879 -36.37 12.65 9.36
C ARG A 879 -35.80 13.92 8.68
N LEU A 880 -34.79 14.54 9.28
CA LEU A 880 -34.07 15.70 8.76
C LEU A 880 -32.76 15.32 8.06
N ALA A 881 -32.49 14.02 7.92
CA ALA A 881 -31.33 13.48 7.22
C ALA A 881 -31.70 12.13 6.61
N TYR A 882 -31.00 11.74 5.55
CA TYR A 882 -31.16 10.43 4.94
C TYR A 882 -30.98 9.32 6.00
N PRO A 883 -31.77 8.23 5.92
CA PRO A 883 -31.66 7.10 6.83
C PRO A 883 -30.22 6.57 6.91
N ALA A 884 -29.87 6.04 8.07
CA ALA A 884 -28.50 5.62 8.33
C ALA A 884 -28.11 4.40 7.49
N PRO A 885 -26.94 4.44 6.81
CA PRO A 885 -26.43 3.29 6.10
C PRO A 885 -26.00 2.19 7.08
N LEU A 886 -25.96 0.96 6.59
CA LEU A 886 -25.44 -0.19 7.33
C LEU A 886 -23.91 -0.23 7.21
N LEU A 887 -23.21 0.58 8.02
CA LEU A 887 -21.74 0.60 8.04
C LEU A 887 -21.20 -0.72 8.60
N PHE A 888 -20.51 -1.50 7.76
CA PHE A 888 -20.05 -2.84 8.12
C PHE A 888 -18.54 -3.03 8.03
N GLY A 889 -17.81 -2.16 7.31
CA GLY A 889 -16.36 -2.29 7.14
C GLY A 889 -15.60 -0.97 7.22
N ASP A 890 -14.42 -0.98 7.86
CA ASP A 890 -13.39 0.04 7.67
C ASP A 890 -12.66 -0.27 6.36
N SER A 891 -12.75 0.62 5.38
CA SER A 891 -12.17 0.39 4.05
C SER A 891 -10.64 0.43 4.01
N ASN A 892 -10.00 0.77 5.13
CA ASN A 892 -8.58 1.15 5.27
C ASN A 892 -8.23 2.47 4.59
N TRP A 893 -9.02 2.96 3.64
CA TRP A 893 -8.80 4.24 2.99
C TRP A 893 -9.01 5.39 3.97
N ALA A 894 -8.33 6.50 3.70
CA ALA A 894 -8.32 7.66 4.58
C ALA A 894 -9.75 8.16 4.87
N TYR A 895 -10.21 7.90 6.11
CA TYR A 895 -11.49 8.37 6.66
C TYR A 895 -12.74 7.87 5.92
N SER A 896 -12.68 6.67 5.34
CA SER A 896 -13.77 6.06 4.57
C SER A 896 -14.16 4.68 5.11
N TYR A 897 -15.46 4.39 5.10
CA TYR A 897 -16.07 3.17 5.59
C TYR A 897 -16.99 2.57 4.53
N PHE A 898 -17.00 1.25 4.39
CA PHE A 898 -17.99 0.57 3.56
C PHE A 898 -19.32 0.50 4.29
N GLY A 899 -20.39 0.82 3.56
CA GLY A 899 -21.75 0.69 4.06
C GLY A 899 -22.77 0.38 2.98
N PHE A 900 -23.80 -0.36 3.36
CA PHE A 900 -24.97 -0.56 2.49
C PHE A 900 -25.95 0.59 2.64
N ILE A 901 -26.57 1.00 1.54
CA ILE A 901 -27.62 2.03 1.51
C ILE A 901 -28.71 1.61 0.53
N LEU A 902 -29.95 2.02 0.76
CA LEU A 902 -30.97 1.97 -0.28
C LEU A 902 -30.74 3.14 -1.23
N HIS A 903 -30.39 2.87 -2.48
CA HIS A 903 -30.05 3.90 -3.46
C HIS A 903 -31.25 4.84 -3.70
N PRO A 904 -31.09 6.18 -3.61
CA PRO A 904 -32.22 7.13 -3.64
C PRO A 904 -32.99 7.12 -4.97
N GLY A 905 -32.33 6.72 -6.06
CA GLY A 905 -32.89 6.52 -7.40
C GLY A 905 -33.50 5.12 -7.66
N SER A 906 -32.65 4.10 -7.79
CA SER A 906 -33.08 2.74 -8.15
C SER A 906 -33.94 2.03 -7.09
N LYS A 907 -33.89 2.46 -5.83
CA LYS A 907 -34.54 1.81 -4.68
C LYS A 907 -34.02 0.38 -4.42
N GLU A 908 -32.82 0.09 -4.88
CA GLU A 908 -32.12 -1.17 -4.62
C GLU A 908 -31.05 -0.97 -3.56
N ILE A 909 -30.68 -2.05 -2.85
CA ILE A 909 -29.53 -2.02 -1.93
C ILE A 909 -28.28 -1.86 -2.78
N ASP A 910 -27.42 -0.92 -2.38
CA ASP A 910 -26.18 -0.60 -3.05
C ASP A 910 -25.04 -0.47 -2.03
N LEU A 911 -23.79 -0.64 -2.48
CA LEU A 911 -22.59 -0.60 -1.65
C LEU A 911 -21.82 0.70 -1.89
N TRP A 912 -21.69 1.50 -0.84
CA TRP A 912 -21.12 2.86 -0.91
C TRP A 912 -19.97 3.04 0.09
N GLN A 913 -19.20 4.09 -0.14
CA GLN A 913 -18.20 4.60 0.81
C GLN A 913 -18.81 5.74 1.63
N PHE A 914 -18.60 5.74 2.94
CA PHE A 914 -19.12 6.75 3.86
C PHE A 914 -18.06 7.33 4.78
N ASN A 915 -18.31 8.53 5.30
CA ASN A 915 -17.65 8.97 6.53
C ASN A 915 -18.15 8.16 7.75
N TYR A 916 -17.44 8.26 8.88
CA TYR A 916 -17.73 7.45 10.07
C TYR A 916 -19.16 7.64 10.65
N ALA A 917 -19.82 8.77 10.35
CA ALA A 917 -21.19 9.05 10.80
C ALA A 917 -22.26 8.59 9.79
N GLY A 918 -21.88 8.12 8.60
CA GLY A 918 -22.82 7.69 7.55
C GLY A 918 -23.65 8.83 6.94
N LEU A 919 -23.14 10.08 6.95
CA LEU A 919 -23.86 11.27 6.45
C LEU A 919 -23.31 11.78 5.12
N GLN A 920 -22.09 11.40 4.77
CA GLN A 920 -21.45 11.73 3.50
C GLN A 920 -21.11 10.42 2.82
N GLY A 921 -21.87 10.06 1.78
CA GLY A 921 -21.75 8.78 1.07
C GLY A 921 -21.45 8.97 -0.40
N TYR A 922 -20.59 8.14 -0.98
CA TYR A 922 -20.31 8.10 -2.41
C TYR A 922 -20.50 6.68 -2.96
N PRO A 923 -21.23 6.50 -4.07
CA PRO A 923 -21.32 5.20 -4.73
C PRO A 923 -19.94 4.69 -5.15
N LEU A 924 -19.70 3.39 -4.96
CA LEU A 924 -18.46 2.76 -5.40
C LEU A 924 -18.30 2.79 -6.93
N GLU A 925 -17.04 2.82 -7.36
CA GLU A 925 -16.69 2.64 -8.76
C GLU A 925 -16.59 1.16 -9.11
N ASN A 926 -17.07 0.79 -10.31
CA ASN A 926 -16.95 -0.58 -10.83
C ASN A 926 -17.62 -1.67 -9.96
N MET A 927 -18.76 -1.38 -9.32
CA MET A 927 -19.46 -2.36 -8.48
C MET A 927 -19.80 -3.66 -9.21
N GLU A 928 -20.17 -3.56 -10.50
CA GLU A 928 -20.40 -4.72 -11.35
C GLU A 928 -19.17 -5.64 -11.40
N LYS A 929 -17.97 -5.06 -11.52
CA LYS A 929 -16.73 -5.84 -11.51
C LYS A 929 -16.53 -6.53 -10.16
N LEU A 930 -16.75 -5.84 -9.04
CA LEU A 930 -16.62 -6.40 -7.68
C LEU A 930 -17.56 -7.58 -7.39
N LEU A 931 -18.73 -7.63 -8.04
CA LEU A 931 -19.69 -8.74 -7.91
C LEU A 931 -19.50 -9.82 -8.99
N SER A 932 -18.96 -9.47 -10.16
CA SER A 932 -18.85 -10.38 -11.31
C SER A 932 -17.54 -11.19 -11.36
N VAL A 933 -16.59 -11.01 -10.44
CA VAL A 933 -15.32 -11.75 -10.45
C VAL A 933 -15.52 -13.20 -10.02
N SER A 934 -14.67 -14.10 -10.52
CA SER A 934 -14.61 -15.51 -10.12
C SER A 934 -14.16 -15.76 -8.67
N GLN A 935 -13.47 -14.81 -8.03
CA GLN A 935 -13.03 -14.95 -6.65
C GLN A 935 -14.19 -14.66 -5.67
N PRO A 936 -14.30 -15.41 -4.56
CA PRO A 936 -15.32 -15.17 -3.56
C PRO A 936 -15.00 -13.96 -2.68
N TRP A 937 -16.03 -13.42 -2.04
CA TRP A 937 -15.88 -12.63 -0.83
C TRP A 937 -15.59 -13.55 0.34
N THR A 938 -14.63 -13.20 1.19
CA THR A 938 -14.14 -14.04 2.28
C THR A 938 -14.15 -13.29 3.60
N LEU A 939 -14.56 -13.98 4.68
CA LEU A 939 -14.43 -13.51 6.06
C LEU A 939 -13.54 -14.47 6.84
N TYR A 940 -12.46 -13.95 7.43
CA TYR A 940 -11.59 -14.70 8.34
C TYR A 940 -12.22 -14.73 9.74
N ALA A 941 -13.11 -15.70 9.94
CA ALA A 941 -14.10 -15.75 11.01
C ALA A 941 -13.54 -16.03 12.41
N ASN A 942 -12.29 -16.49 12.53
CA ASN A 942 -11.66 -16.79 13.81
C ASN A 942 -10.52 -15.82 14.14
N PRO A 943 -10.78 -14.73 14.88
CA PRO A 943 -9.77 -13.71 15.22
C PRO A 943 -8.65 -14.21 16.12
N ILE A 944 -8.80 -15.37 16.76
CA ILE A 944 -7.73 -16.01 17.54
C ILE A 944 -6.60 -16.47 16.63
N ASP A 945 -6.91 -16.85 15.38
CA ASP A 945 -5.91 -17.29 14.41
C ASP A 945 -4.94 -16.14 14.05
N TYR A 946 -5.33 -14.89 14.33
CA TYR A 946 -4.55 -13.70 14.07
C TYR A 946 -4.46 -12.75 15.28
N GLY A 947 -4.19 -13.33 16.46
CA GLY A 947 -3.63 -12.59 17.60
C GLY A 947 -4.59 -12.29 18.73
N MET A 948 -5.90 -12.49 18.55
CA MET A 948 -6.86 -12.26 19.62
C MET A 948 -6.62 -13.26 20.78
N PRO A 949 -6.46 -12.78 22.03
CA PRO A 949 -6.34 -13.67 23.18
C PRO A 949 -7.58 -14.57 23.27
N PRO A 950 -7.42 -15.88 23.48
CA PRO A 950 -8.56 -16.76 23.59
C PRO A 950 -9.42 -16.36 24.81
N PRO A 951 -10.75 -16.27 24.66
CA PRO A 951 -11.64 -15.95 25.77
C PRO A 951 -11.47 -16.94 26.94
N PRO A 952 -11.71 -16.52 28.21
CA PRO A 952 -11.66 -17.43 29.34
C PRO A 952 -12.59 -18.65 29.14
N GLY A 953 -12.02 -19.85 29.14
CA GLY A 953 -12.76 -21.11 28.92
C GLY A 953 -12.90 -21.54 27.45
N TYR A 954 -12.45 -20.72 26.50
CA TYR A 954 -12.39 -21.10 25.09
C TYR A 954 -11.27 -22.12 24.87
N ARG A 955 -11.64 -23.34 24.51
CA ARG A 955 -10.70 -24.32 23.94
C ARG A 955 -10.90 -24.30 22.44
N SER A 956 -9.85 -23.98 21.68
CA SER A 956 -9.91 -24.04 20.23
C SER A 956 -10.41 -25.44 19.81
N ARG A 957 -11.35 -25.48 18.85
CA ARG A 957 -11.84 -26.71 18.20
C ARG A 957 -12.74 -27.65 19.01
N MET A 958 -13.57 -27.13 19.91
CA MET A 958 -14.73 -27.93 20.33
C MET A 958 -15.77 -28.01 19.20
N PRO A 959 -16.41 -29.18 18.95
CA PRO A 959 -17.45 -29.32 17.92
C PRO A 959 -18.57 -28.30 18.13
N LYS A 960 -19.24 -27.89 17.03
CA LYS A 960 -20.37 -26.91 16.96
C LYS A 960 -21.61 -27.22 17.84
N GLY A 961 -21.52 -28.11 18.84
CA GLY A 961 -22.58 -28.41 19.79
C GLY A 961 -22.08 -28.72 21.21
N PHE A 962 -20.91 -28.21 21.60
CA PHE A 962 -20.34 -28.46 22.94
C PHE A 962 -20.62 -27.35 23.97
N PHE A 963 -21.28 -26.25 23.58
CA PHE A 963 -21.79 -25.22 24.49
C PHE A 963 -23.23 -24.86 24.17
#